data_AF-A0AA88Y295-F1
#
_entry.id   AF-A0AA88Y295-F1
#
_cell.length_a   1.000
_cell.length_b   1.000
_cell.length_c   1.000
_cell.angle_alpha   90.00
_cell.angle_beta   90.00
_cell.angle_gamma   90.00
#
_symmetry.space_group_name_H-M   'P 1'
#
loop_
_entity.id
_entity.type
_entity.pdbx_description
1 polymer ?
#
loop_
_entity_poly.entity_id
_entity_poly.type
_entity_poly.pdbx_seq_one_letter_code
_entity_poly.pdbx_strand_id
1 'polypeptide(L)'
;MSRRRRESYSDDEDAGHSSRKRRRQSDNIDIEERLESLITRVGEKSTSSLESNLEGLASVLEADLHNYKTKILRILCNCVVKLPEKMAVYTTLIGLLNAKNYNCGGEFVEMLVRNLKEALKTGEYDQARFMVRFLADLVNCHVIVAGSLLAMFDNFIEVTLEDNIPQVRSDWYVYATLSALPWVGKELHEKKEAEFNKLLMTIESYITKRMKIHVPALRVWSSDTPHPQEEYLDCLWAQIRNLKNNKWQEKQILRPYLAFDSVLCEALQHSLIQVIPPSHNEETKYPLPKVVFRMFDYTDVPEGPVLPGSHSIERYLIEDQLHQIVHSNNTERKDCAATLLSFPSKNKIPLNYMIVEVMFSQLFQLPAPPYHEIFYGSTLIELCKLQPGSLPQVLAQATEMLYERIDSMNVSCLERFTNWFSYHLSNFQFRWSWDDWAACTQMDLELPKPKFVREVLLKAMRLSYHQRMVETVPESFEALIPEKPQSEFKYEKEGAGSMPGTMVAHQLISAIKSKCTPEEAMVLLKDLPNPLSDEESDPTYHPLRIDVFVSVLLHLGNKSFSHSFAAIAKFHHILKLLADTEEGQIWLLRTMYEVWHTHQQMMVVLIDKLLKTQIVEPSAVANWLFSSEMQPEFTKFYVWEIMHSTIKKMSKQVDKLAMDVEDAKDKLDAAKRRQADGLDVDDDDDVPTEEMIERMEERLESAQNQQKRLFLIIFQRFIMILTDHLARCESEGIDYNTPWYKWVIERLQQIFLMHHELVYRYISTLESLLFTSDIDFHILEIFQQFCALRS
;
A
#
# COMPACT_ATOMS: atom_id res chain seq x y z
N MET A 1 -18.78 19.51 56.37
CA MET A 1 -18.07 19.83 57.63
C MET A 1 -16.64 20.27 57.33
N SER A 2 -16.31 21.52 57.69
CA SER A 2 -15.02 21.95 58.28
C SER A 2 -13.78 22.01 57.37
N ARG A 3 -12.98 23.08 57.30
CA ARG A 3 -12.98 24.42 57.91
C ARG A 3 -11.99 25.30 57.11
N ARG A 4 -12.34 26.60 56.98
CA ARG A 4 -11.47 27.79 56.81
C ARG A 4 -10.16 27.69 57.64
N ARG A 5 -9.03 28.38 57.36
CA ARG A 5 -8.79 29.80 57.00
C ARG A 5 -7.28 30.07 56.94
N ARG A 6 -6.83 31.02 56.10
CA ARG A 6 -5.80 32.07 56.32
C ARG A 6 -5.45 32.65 54.94
N GLU A 7 -5.22 33.92 54.67
CA GLU A 7 -5.37 35.22 55.35
C GLU A 7 -5.07 36.23 54.22
N SER A 8 -5.82 37.33 54.10
CA SER A 8 -5.52 38.42 53.16
C SER A 8 -4.40 39.32 53.72
N TYR A 9 -3.60 39.96 52.85
CA TYR A 9 -3.30 41.40 52.78
C TYR A 9 -2.27 41.64 51.65
N SER A 10 -2.73 42.18 50.52
CA SER A 10 -2.33 43.47 49.92
C SER A 10 -0.85 43.62 49.54
N ASP A 11 -0.59 43.52 48.24
CA ASP A 11 0.20 44.53 47.50
C ASP A 11 -0.33 44.53 46.06
N ASP A 12 -1.33 45.38 45.83
CA ASP A 12 -1.66 45.90 44.50
C ASP A 12 -0.54 46.87 44.14
N GLU A 13 0.27 46.56 43.12
CA GLU A 13 0.78 47.58 42.18
C GLU A 13 1.54 47.07 40.94
N ASP A 14 1.58 45.76 40.61
CA ASP A 14 2.29 45.31 39.38
C ASP A 14 1.54 44.27 38.49
N ALA A 15 0.25 44.06 38.72
CA ALA A 15 -0.56 43.06 37.99
C ALA A 15 -1.19 43.55 36.66
N GLY A 16 -0.99 44.82 36.30
CA GLY A 16 -1.64 45.44 35.14
C GLY A 16 -1.04 45.06 33.77
N HIS A 17 0.25 44.69 33.74
CA HIS A 17 0.96 44.45 32.49
C HIS A 17 1.02 42.97 32.08
N SER A 18 1.03 42.05 33.06
CA SER A 18 1.10 40.59 32.83
C SER A 18 -0.26 39.96 32.48
N SER A 19 -1.36 40.40 33.11
CA SER A 19 -2.70 39.88 32.78
C SER A 19 -3.21 40.35 31.42
N ARG A 20 -2.88 41.59 31.01
CA ARG A 20 -3.15 42.10 29.65
C ARG A 20 -2.36 41.35 28.58
N LYS A 21 -1.12 40.93 28.87
CA LYS A 21 -0.31 40.11 27.95
C LYS A 21 -0.91 38.71 27.77
N ARG A 22 -1.27 38.03 28.86
CA ARG A 22 -1.95 36.72 28.81
C ARG A 22 -3.32 36.78 28.13
N ARG A 23 -4.10 37.84 28.37
CA ARG A 23 -5.42 38.03 27.76
C ARG A 23 -5.32 38.37 26.26
N ARG A 24 -4.42 39.26 25.85
CA ARG A 24 -4.12 39.53 24.43
C ARG A 24 -3.58 38.31 23.69
N GLN A 25 -2.80 37.47 24.37
CA GLN A 25 -2.27 36.23 23.79
C GLN A 25 -3.39 35.19 23.59
N SER A 26 -4.34 35.09 24.52
CA SER A 26 -5.56 34.29 24.36
C SER A 26 -6.47 34.83 23.26
N ASP A 27 -6.68 36.15 23.19
CA ASP A 27 -7.53 36.79 22.18
C ASP A 27 -6.92 36.67 20.76
N ASN A 28 -5.59 36.73 20.63
CA ASN A 28 -4.91 36.51 19.34
C ASN A 28 -5.00 35.06 18.88
N ILE A 29 -4.89 34.08 19.79
CA ILE A 29 -5.05 32.66 19.47
C ILE A 29 -6.48 32.39 18.97
N ASP A 30 -7.49 32.97 19.63
CA ASP A 30 -8.91 32.85 19.23
C ASP A 30 -9.19 33.45 17.84
N ILE A 31 -8.54 34.58 17.50
CA ILE A 31 -8.64 35.17 16.15
C ILE A 31 -7.94 34.30 15.10
N GLU A 32 -6.77 33.74 15.40
CA GLU A 32 -6.07 32.84 14.46
C GLU A 32 -6.88 31.57 14.18
N GLU A 33 -7.44 30.93 15.21
CA GLU A 33 -8.32 29.76 15.06
C GLU A 33 -9.59 30.11 14.28
N ARG A 34 -10.16 31.30 14.52
CA ARG A 34 -11.30 31.80 13.75
C ARG A 34 -10.95 31.99 12.26
N LEU A 35 -9.80 32.59 11.95
CA LEU A 35 -9.34 32.77 10.55
C LEU A 35 -9.16 31.43 9.85
N GLU A 36 -8.54 30.46 10.54
CA GLU A 36 -8.37 29.10 10.04
C GLU A 36 -9.71 28.42 9.79
N SER A 37 -10.66 28.54 10.72
CA SER A 37 -12.02 28.02 10.56
C SER A 37 -12.76 28.66 9.38
N LEU A 38 -12.66 29.97 9.19
CA LEU A 38 -13.32 30.67 8.07
C LEU A 38 -12.74 30.24 6.71
N ILE A 39 -11.42 30.12 6.61
CA ILE A 39 -10.74 29.72 5.37
C ILE A 39 -11.02 28.25 5.03
N THR A 40 -10.95 27.34 6.01
CA THR A 40 -11.17 25.91 5.75
C THR A 40 -12.62 25.59 5.38
N ARG A 41 -13.58 26.32 5.96
CA ARG A 41 -15.02 26.09 5.73
C ARG A 41 -15.61 26.75 4.49
N VAL A 42 -14.88 27.66 3.84
CA VAL A 42 -15.37 28.24 2.57
C VAL A 42 -15.58 27.13 1.54
N GLY A 43 -16.66 27.22 0.77
CA GLY A 43 -17.08 26.17 -0.17
C GLY A 43 -17.93 25.05 0.43
N GLU A 44 -18.15 25.01 1.75
CA GLU A 44 -19.13 24.12 2.36
C GLU A 44 -20.57 24.59 2.14
N LYS A 45 -21.55 23.72 2.47
CA LYS A 45 -22.97 24.05 2.42
C LYS A 45 -23.26 25.28 3.30
N SER A 46 -23.79 26.33 2.67
CA SER A 46 -24.12 27.61 3.31
C SER A 46 -25.51 28.09 2.87
N THR A 47 -26.11 28.97 3.65
CA THR A 47 -27.37 29.67 3.29
C THR A 47 -27.14 30.75 2.24
N SER A 48 -25.92 31.29 2.15
CA SER A 48 -25.49 32.26 1.15
C SER A 48 -24.81 31.57 -0.04
N SER A 49 -24.83 32.23 -1.21
CA SER A 49 -24.14 31.73 -2.41
C SER A 49 -22.62 31.66 -2.20
N LEU A 50 -21.94 30.81 -2.96
CA LEU A 50 -20.49 30.67 -2.89
C LEU A 50 -19.79 32.00 -3.20
N GLU A 51 -20.32 32.75 -4.16
CA GLU A 51 -19.82 34.07 -4.56
C GLU A 51 -19.91 35.06 -3.39
N SER A 52 -21.07 35.13 -2.72
CA SER A 52 -21.23 36.00 -1.56
C SER A 52 -20.30 35.63 -0.40
N ASN A 53 -20.07 34.32 -0.18
CA ASN A 53 -19.17 33.85 0.86
C ASN A 53 -17.70 34.19 0.52
N LEU A 54 -17.30 34.05 -0.74
CA LEU A 54 -15.95 34.38 -1.22
C LEU A 54 -15.66 35.88 -1.12
N GLU A 55 -16.57 36.73 -1.58
CA GLU A 55 -16.43 38.19 -1.48
C GLU A 55 -16.35 38.64 -0.01
N GLY A 56 -17.25 38.12 0.83
CA GLY A 56 -17.26 38.42 2.26
C GLY A 56 -15.98 37.98 2.95
N LEU A 57 -15.49 36.77 2.65
CA LEU A 57 -14.25 36.26 3.22
C LEU A 57 -13.04 37.07 2.75
N ALA A 58 -12.96 37.44 1.46
CA ALA A 58 -11.88 38.28 0.95
C ALA A 58 -11.79 39.62 1.70
N SER A 59 -12.94 40.27 1.97
CA SER A 59 -12.98 41.51 2.75
C SER A 59 -12.63 41.32 4.23
N VAL A 60 -13.00 40.20 4.86
CA VAL A 60 -12.57 39.88 6.23
C VAL A 60 -11.05 39.70 6.29
N LEU A 61 -10.50 38.90 5.38
CA LEU A 61 -9.07 38.63 5.34
C LEU A 61 -8.27 39.90 5.04
N GLU A 62 -8.73 40.76 4.12
CA GLU A 62 -8.13 42.06 3.83
C GLU A 62 -8.00 42.93 5.09
N ALA A 63 -9.07 43.03 5.88
CA ALA A 63 -9.09 43.82 7.11
C ALA A 63 -8.07 43.32 8.14
N ASP A 64 -7.82 42.01 8.17
CA ASP A 64 -6.91 41.35 9.12
C ASP A 64 -5.46 41.22 8.60
N LEU A 65 -5.18 41.58 7.34
CA LEU A 65 -3.83 41.48 6.75
C LEU A 65 -2.78 42.24 7.57
N HIS A 66 -3.10 43.41 8.13
CA HIS A 66 -2.10 44.23 8.82
C HIS A 66 -1.46 43.49 10.01
N ASN A 67 -2.24 42.68 10.73
CA ASN A 67 -1.78 41.98 11.93
C ASN A 67 -1.48 40.50 11.67
N TYR A 68 -2.14 39.87 10.69
CA TYR A 68 -2.16 38.41 10.53
C TYR A 68 -1.74 37.92 9.14
N LYS A 69 -1.20 38.78 8.26
CA LYS A 69 -0.81 38.39 6.88
C LYS A 69 -0.02 37.09 6.81
N THR A 70 1.07 36.94 7.55
CA THR A 70 1.90 35.71 7.51
C THR A 70 1.10 34.46 7.88
N LYS A 71 0.21 34.54 8.86
CA LYS A 71 -0.64 33.41 9.28
C LYS A 71 -1.71 33.10 8.22
N ILE A 72 -2.39 34.12 7.70
CA ILE A 72 -3.38 33.99 6.63
C ILE A 72 -2.75 33.31 5.40
N LEU A 73 -1.60 33.81 4.94
CA LEU A 73 -0.88 33.22 3.81
C LEU A 73 -0.52 31.76 4.10
N ARG A 74 -0.05 31.42 5.31
CA ARG A 74 0.31 30.04 5.67
C ARG A 74 -0.90 29.11 5.65
N ILE A 75 -2.04 29.55 6.21
CA ILE A 75 -3.29 28.78 6.17
C ILE A 75 -3.71 28.54 4.73
N LEU A 76 -3.67 29.58 3.87
CA LEU A 76 -4.04 29.45 2.47
C LEU A 76 -3.11 28.48 1.72
N CYS A 77 -1.79 28.56 1.92
CA CYS A 77 -0.84 27.58 1.35
C CYS A 77 -1.09 26.15 1.87
N ASN A 78 -1.43 25.98 3.14
CA ASN A 78 -1.80 24.66 3.69
C ASN A 78 -3.07 24.12 3.02
N CYS A 79 -4.06 24.98 2.75
CA CYS A 79 -5.29 24.59 2.06
C CYS A 79 -5.03 24.10 0.63
N VAL A 80 -4.02 24.64 -0.08
CA VAL A 80 -3.61 24.16 -1.41
C VAL A 80 -3.29 22.67 -1.41
N VAL A 81 -2.60 22.21 -0.37
CA VAL A 81 -2.14 20.82 -0.26
C VAL A 81 -3.17 19.92 0.41
N LYS A 82 -3.84 20.43 1.45
CA LYS A 82 -4.74 19.63 2.30
C LYS A 82 -6.17 19.52 1.76
N LEU A 83 -6.60 20.47 0.94
CA LEU A 83 -7.95 20.54 0.38
C LEU A 83 -7.93 20.75 -1.15
N PRO A 84 -7.21 19.90 -1.92
CA PRO A 84 -7.07 20.06 -3.37
C PRO A 84 -8.41 19.94 -4.12
N GLU A 85 -9.43 19.32 -3.53
CA GLU A 85 -10.80 19.27 -4.06
C GLU A 85 -11.49 20.64 -4.07
N LYS A 86 -11.03 21.59 -3.24
CA LYS A 86 -11.51 22.99 -3.18
C LYS A 86 -10.61 23.97 -3.94
N MET A 87 -9.70 23.48 -4.79
CA MET A 87 -8.69 24.29 -5.49
C MET A 87 -9.26 25.57 -6.11
N ALA A 88 -10.30 25.45 -6.95
CA ALA A 88 -10.91 26.58 -7.65
C ALA A 88 -11.52 27.65 -6.71
N VAL A 89 -11.98 27.22 -5.53
CA VAL A 89 -12.54 28.10 -4.50
C VAL A 89 -11.41 28.97 -3.93
N TYR A 90 -10.28 28.34 -3.60
CA TYR A 90 -9.12 29.01 -3.04
C TYR A 90 -8.39 29.89 -4.07
N THR A 91 -8.27 29.47 -5.33
CA THR A 91 -7.69 30.32 -6.38
C THR A 91 -8.53 31.57 -6.61
N THR A 92 -9.87 31.44 -6.60
CA THR A 92 -10.79 32.59 -6.66
C THR A 92 -10.60 33.53 -5.47
N LEU A 93 -10.50 32.98 -4.25
CA LEU A 93 -10.25 33.78 -3.04
C LEU A 93 -8.94 34.57 -3.12
N ILE A 94 -7.86 33.94 -3.60
CA ILE A 94 -6.58 34.60 -3.84
C ILE A 94 -6.70 35.67 -4.94
N GLY A 95 -7.46 35.43 -6.00
CA GLY A 95 -7.77 36.42 -7.03
C GLY A 95 -8.43 37.67 -6.46
N LEU A 96 -9.46 37.50 -5.62
CA LEU A 96 -10.14 38.61 -4.95
C LEU A 96 -9.22 39.36 -3.98
N LEU A 97 -8.38 38.63 -3.23
CA LEU A 97 -7.38 39.25 -2.35
C LEU A 97 -6.31 40.02 -3.13
N ASN A 98 -5.87 39.51 -4.29
CA ASN A 98 -4.92 40.21 -5.15
C ASN A 98 -5.54 41.49 -5.73
N ALA A 99 -6.80 41.46 -6.14
CA ALA A 99 -7.51 42.63 -6.64
C ALA A 99 -7.64 43.72 -5.55
N LYS A 100 -7.85 43.34 -4.28
CA LYS A 100 -7.92 44.27 -3.14
C LYS A 100 -6.52 44.72 -2.68
N ASN A 101 -5.53 43.83 -2.69
CA ASN A 101 -4.16 44.09 -2.25
C ASN A 101 -3.13 43.34 -3.10
N TYR A 102 -2.57 44.02 -4.10
CA TYR A 102 -1.57 43.48 -5.02
C TYR A 102 -0.34 42.88 -4.30
N ASN A 103 0.16 43.54 -3.25
CA ASN A 103 1.33 43.05 -2.51
C ASN A 103 1.04 41.71 -1.81
N CYS A 104 -0.17 41.55 -1.26
CA CYS A 104 -0.59 40.29 -0.66
C CYS A 104 -0.61 39.15 -1.69
N GLY A 105 -1.11 39.42 -2.90
CA GLY A 105 -1.07 38.45 -4.01
C GLY A 105 0.35 38.03 -4.37
N GLY A 106 1.26 39.00 -4.47
CA GLY A 106 2.68 38.74 -4.76
C GLY A 106 3.36 37.89 -3.68
N GLU A 107 3.20 38.26 -2.40
CA GLU A 107 3.76 37.51 -1.27
C GLU A 107 3.19 36.09 -1.16
N PHE A 108 1.90 35.90 -1.49
CA PHE A 108 1.30 34.56 -1.57
C PHE A 108 1.99 33.70 -2.64
N VAL A 109 2.13 34.24 -3.86
CA VAL A 109 2.76 33.54 -4.98
C VAL A 109 4.22 33.20 -4.66
N GLU A 110 4.99 34.13 -4.08
CA GLU A 110 6.36 33.88 -3.65
C GLU A 110 6.46 32.77 -2.61
N MET A 111 5.57 32.76 -1.62
CA MET A 111 5.55 31.73 -0.59
C MET A 111 5.15 30.36 -1.15
N LEU A 112 4.15 30.31 -2.05
CA LEU A 112 3.75 29.07 -2.69
C LEU A 112 4.86 28.50 -3.58
N VAL A 113 5.58 29.35 -4.33
CA VAL A 113 6.75 28.93 -5.12
C VAL A 113 7.88 28.42 -4.22
N ARG A 114 8.10 29.04 -3.05
CA ARG A 114 9.09 28.55 -2.08
C ARG A 114 8.69 27.16 -1.54
N ASN A 115 7.42 26.97 -1.20
CA ASN A 115 6.91 25.69 -0.74
C ASN A 115 6.99 24.63 -1.84
N LEU A 116 6.75 24.99 -3.10
CA LEU A 116 6.93 24.08 -4.24
C LEU A 116 8.39 23.64 -4.38
N LYS A 117 9.34 24.57 -4.28
CA LYS A 117 10.78 24.24 -4.33
C LYS A 117 11.19 23.32 -3.17
N GLU A 118 10.66 23.55 -1.98
CA GLU A 118 10.91 22.68 -0.84
C GLU A 118 10.30 21.29 -1.05
N ALA A 119 9.05 21.20 -1.47
CA ALA A 119 8.37 19.92 -1.76
C ALA A 119 9.12 19.10 -2.84
N LEU A 120 9.62 19.76 -3.89
CA LEU A 120 10.45 19.12 -4.91
C LEU A 120 11.78 18.59 -4.36
N LYS A 121 12.37 19.31 -3.39
CA LYS A 121 13.65 18.96 -2.76
C LYS A 121 13.49 17.82 -1.76
N THR A 122 12.39 17.80 -1.01
CA THR A 122 12.09 16.77 0.00
C THR A 122 11.39 15.54 -0.56
N GLY A 123 11.04 15.55 -1.85
CA GLY A 123 10.37 14.43 -2.52
C GLY A 123 8.86 14.34 -2.24
N GLU A 124 8.24 15.42 -1.77
CA GLU A 124 6.79 15.52 -1.56
C GLU A 124 6.04 15.80 -2.88
N TYR A 125 6.23 14.90 -3.84
CA TYR A 125 5.82 15.05 -5.24
C TYR A 125 4.30 15.23 -5.43
N ASP A 126 3.45 14.62 -4.62
CA ASP A 126 2.00 14.86 -4.70
C ASP A 126 1.62 16.27 -4.22
N GLN A 127 2.27 16.77 -3.16
CA GLN A 127 2.06 18.15 -2.70
C GLN A 127 2.52 19.15 -3.77
N ALA A 128 3.70 18.92 -4.35
CA ALA A 128 4.24 19.71 -5.45
C ALA A 128 3.27 19.75 -6.64
N ARG A 129 2.66 18.60 -7.01
CA ARG A 129 1.65 18.53 -8.07
C ARG A 129 0.43 19.43 -7.78
N PHE A 130 -0.08 19.45 -6.55
CA PHE A 130 -1.20 20.32 -6.20
C PHE A 130 -0.82 21.80 -6.28
N MET A 131 0.39 22.17 -5.83
CA MET A 131 0.89 23.54 -5.95
C MET A 131 1.04 23.97 -7.42
N VAL A 132 1.54 23.09 -8.29
CA VAL A 132 1.66 23.36 -9.73
C VAL A 132 0.30 23.60 -10.37
N ARG A 133 -0.71 22.77 -10.06
CA ARG A 133 -2.09 22.98 -10.54
C ARG A 133 -2.71 24.26 -9.99
N PHE A 134 -2.44 24.59 -8.73
CA PHE A 134 -2.92 25.82 -8.11
C PHE A 134 -2.34 27.07 -8.79
N LEU A 135 -1.01 27.08 -9.03
CA LEU A 135 -0.35 28.13 -9.80
C LEU A 135 -0.90 28.23 -11.23
N ALA A 136 -1.26 27.10 -11.83
CA ALA A 136 -1.88 27.07 -13.15
C ALA A 136 -3.27 27.73 -13.16
N ASP A 137 -4.15 27.39 -12.22
CA ASP A 137 -5.50 27.96 -12.15
C ASP A 137 -5.52 29.43 -11.67
N LEU A 138 -4.48 29.89 -10.97
CA LEU A 138 -4.28 31.32 -10.65
C LEU A 138 -4.07 32.21 -11.90
N VAL A 139 -3.70 31.65 -13.05
CA VAL A 139 -3.69 32.38 -14.32
C VAL A 139 -5.12 32.76 -14.72
N ASN A 140 -6.07 31.84 -14.57
CA ASN A 140 -7.49 32.10 -14.85
C ASN A 140 -8.10 33.12 -13.87
N CYS A 141 -7.51 33.26 -12.67
CA CYS A 141 -7.92 34.24 -11.66
C CYS A 141 -7.23 35.61 -11.83
N HIS A 142 -6.50 35.82 -12.93
CA HIS A 142 -5.73 37.05 -13.19
C HIS A 142 -4.72 37.40 -12.10
N VAL A 143 -4.15 36.40 -11.42
CA VAL A 143 -3.08 36.60 -10.42
C VAL A 143 -1.70 36.39 -11.04
N ILE A 144 -1.55 35.41 -11.95
CA ILE A 144 -0.28 35.07 -12.58
C ILE A 144 -0.32 35.36 -14.08
N VAL A 145 0.77 35.92 -14.61
CA VAL A 145 0.95 36.10 -16.06
C VAL A 145 1.16 34.75 -16.74
N ALA A 146 0.32 34.44 -17.74
CA ALA A 146 0.35 33.18 -18.50
C ALA A 146 1.74 32.81 -19.04
N GLY A 147 2.51 33.78 -19.54
CA GLY A 147 3.87 33.56 -20.03
C GLY A 147 4.86 33.07 -18.96
N SER A 148 4.70 33.52 -17.70
CA SER A 148 5.57 33.08 -16.61
C SER A 148 5.26 31.65 -16.14
N LEU A 149 3.98 31.24 -16.21
CA LEU A 149 3.60 29.84 -16.01
C LEU A 149 4.13 28.95 -17.14
N LEU A 150 4.01 29.39 -18.39
CA LEU A 150 4.51 28.62 -19.52
C LEU A 150 6.04 28.41 -19.44
N ALA A 151 6.79 29.44 -19.02
CA ALA A 151 8.23 29.30 -18.76
C ALA A 151 8.55 28.30 -17.63
N MET A 152 7.69 28.20 -16.61
CA MET A 152 7.83 27.17 -15.58
C MET A 152 7.59 25.76 -16.15
N PHE A 153 6.57 25.59 -17.00
CA PHE A 153 6.35 24.33 -17.70
C PHE A 153 7.48 23.98 -18.67
N ASP A 154 8.05 24.94 -19.38
CA ASP A 154 9.23 24.72 -20.22
C ASP A 154 10.40 24.18 -19.37
N ASN A 155 10.71 24.80 -18.22
CA ASN A 155 11.77 24.28 -17.32
C ASN A 155 11.47 22.85 -16.83
N PHE A 156 10.19 22.51 -16.60
CA PHE A 156 9.81 21.15 -16.19
C PHE A 156 9.99 20.14 -17.31
N ILE A 157 9.63 20.50 -18.54
CA ILE A 157 9.75 19.61 -19.69
C ILE A 157 11.20 19.53 -20.19
N GLU A 158 12.04 20.53 -19.95
CA GLU A 158 13.48 20.46 -20.19
C GLU A 158 14.17 19.31 -19.43
N VAL A 159 13.61 18.84 -18.31
CA VAL A 159 14.09 17.64 -17.60
C VAL A 159 14.12 16.42 -18.50
N THR A 160 13.21 16.31 -19.48
CA THR A 160 13.17 15.20 -20.45
C THR A 160 14.38 15.17 -21.39
N LEU A 161 15.20 16.23 -21.38
CA LEU A 161 16.42 16.37 -22.17
C LEU A 161 17.69 16.18 -21.32
N GLU A 162 17.56 15.98 -20.00
CA GLU A 162 18.71 15.66 -19.13
C GLU A 162 19.26 14.27 -19.46
N ASP A 163 20.58 14.15 -19.53
CA ASP A 163 21.26 12.86 -19.71
C ASP A 163 21.47 12.15 -18.36
N ASN A 164 21.50 10.81 -18.37
CA ASN A 164 21.81 9.96 -17.20
C ASN A 164 20.89 10.18 -15.98
N ILE A 165 19.60 10.43 -16.23
CA ILE A 165 18.58 10.49 -15.19
C ILE A 165 17.58 9.35 -15.31
N PRO A 166 16.91 8.95 -14.21
CA PRO A 166 15.84 7.98 -14.27
C PRO A 166 14.66 8.46 -15.12
N GLN A 167 14.02 7.57 -15.87
CA GLN A 167 12.79 7.87 -16.62
C GLN A 167 11.70 8.36 -15.68
N VAL A 168 11.56 7.76 -14.49
CA VAL A 168 10.58 8.16 -13.46
C VAL A 168 10.70 9.62 -13.00
N ARG A 169 11.89 10.24 -13.12
CA ARG A 169 12.08 11.68 -12.87
C ARG A 169 11.36 12.50 -13.93
N SER A 170 11.70 12.24 -15.20
CA SER A 170 11.11 12.92 -16.36
C SER A 170 9.59 12.73 -16.41
N ASP A 171 9.15 11.50 -16.16
CA ASP A 171 7.75 11.12 -16.08
C ASP A 171 6.95 11.97 -15.09
N TRP A 172 7.52 12.26 -13.91
CA TRP A 172 6.83 13.06 -12.91
C TRP A 172 6.65 14.52 -13.35
N TYR A 173 7.66 15.15 -13.95
CA TYR A 173 7.54 16.54 -14.43
C TYR A 173 6.57 16.67 -15.62
N VAL A 174 6.56 15.68 -16.52
CA VAL A 174 5.58 15.59 -17.60
C VAL A 174 4.18 15.41 -17.03
N TYR A 175 4.01 14.51 -16.06
CA TYR A 175 2.72 14.29 -15.40
C TYR A 175 2.21 15.54 -14.67
N ALA A 176 3.07 16.21 -13.89
CA ALA A 176 2.72 17.45 -13.19
C ALA A 176 2.21 18.52 -14.18
N THR A 177 2.90 18.68 -15.31
CA THR A 177 2.52 19.60 -16.40
C THR A 177 1.20 19.21 -17.03
N LEU A 178 1.06 17.97 -17.52
CA LEU A 178 -0.15 17.48 -18.19
C LEU A 178 -1.37 17.58 -17.28
N SER A 179 -1.22 17.24 -16.00
CA SER A 179 -2.32 17.27 -15.03
C SER A 179 -2.82 18.68 -14.68
N ALA A 180 -2.06 19.72 -15.00
CA ALA A 180 -2.44 21.12 -14.82
C ALA A 180 -3.16 21.70 -16.04
N LEU A 181 -3.00 21.10 -17.23
CA LEU A 181 -3.63 21.58 -18.46
C LEU A 181 -5.17 21.58 -18.47
N PRO A 182 -5.90 20.70 -17.77
CA PRO A 182 -7.37 20.81 -17.67
C PRO A 182 -7.81 22.12 -17.00
N TRP A 183 -6.95 22.69 -16.17
CA TRP A 183 -7.21 23.92 -15.45
C TRP A 183 -6.89 25.15 -16.30
N VAL A 184 -5.74 25.17 -16.99
CA VAL A 184 -5.19 26.38 -17.63
C VAL A 184 -5.01 26.29 -19.16
N GLY A 185 -5.17 25.11 -19.76
CA GLY A 185 -4.77 24.85 -21.15
C GLY A 185 -5.48 25.74 -22.17
N LYS A 186 -6.74 26.10 -21.92
CA LYS A 186 -7.50 27.06 -22.73
C LYS A 186 -6.81 28.43 -22.76
N GLU A 187 -6.49 28.96 -21.59
CA GLU A 187 -5.90 30.29 -21.41
C GLU A 187 -4.49 30.37 -22.01
N LEU A 188 -3.67 29.32 -21.85
CA LEU A 188 -2.37 29.22 -22.50
C LEU A 188 -2.49 29.15 -24.01
N HIS A 189 -3.46 28.39 -24.53
CA HIS A 189 -3.71 28.30 -25.96
C HIS A 189 -4.16 29.64 -26.55
N GLU A 190 -5.05 30.37 -25.87
CA GLU A 190 -5.56 31.67 -26.34
C GLU A 190 -4.50 32.78 -26.29
N LYS A 191 -3.63 32.80 -25.27
CA LYS A 191 -2.63 33.87 -25.08
C LYS A 191 -1.24 33.56 -25.65
N LYS A 192 -0.86 32.29 -25.76
CA LYS A 192 0.51 31.81 -26.05
C LYS A 192 0.51 30.56 -26.95
N GLU A 193 -0.34 30.55 -27.98
CA GLU A 193 -0.57 29.38 -28.84
C GLU A 193 0.71 28.75 -29.38
N ALA A 194 1.63 29.56 -29.93
CA ALA A 194 2.83 29.06 -30.60
C ALA A 194 3.79 28.38 -29.61
N GLU A 195 4.09 29.05 -28.50
CA GLU A 195 4.96 28.53 -27.45
C GLU A 195 4.32 27.31 -26.76
N PHE A 196 3.02 27.35 -26.51
CA PHE A 196 2.31 26.22 -25.91
C PHE A 196 2.27 24.99 -26.83
N ASN A 197 2.08 25.18 -28.14
CA ASN A 197 2.16 24.07 -29.09
C ASN A 197 3.57 23.46 -29.15
N LYS A 198 4.63 24.27 -29.02
CA LYS A 198 6.01 23.78 -28.93
C LYS A 198 6.21 22.89 -27.70
N LEU A 199 5.73 23.33 -26.53
CA LEU A 199 5.76 22.53 -25.29
C LEU A 199 5.08 21.17 -25.50
N LEU A 200 3.87 21.16 -26.08
CA LEU A 200 3.11 19.93 -26.36
C LEU A 200 3.84 18.99 -27.34
N MET A 201 4.54 19.51 -28.35
CA MET A 201 5.34 18.71 -29.27
C MET A 201 6.54 18.06 -28.57
N THR A 202 7.19 18.76 -27.64
CA THR A 202 8.28 18.19 -26.83
C THR A 202 7.74 17.05 -25.95
N ILE A 203 6.58 17.24 -25.32
CA ILE A 203 5.92 16.18 -24.53
C ILE A 203 5.59 14.97 -25.41
N GLU A 204 5.02 15.17 -26.60
CA GLU A 204 4.70 14.08 -27.54
C GLU A 204 5.95 13.30 -27.97
N SER A 205 7.04 14.01 -28.29
CA SER A 205 8.33 13.39 -28.60
C SER A 205 8.89 12.57 -27.44
N TYR A 206 8.71 13.03 -26.20
CA TYR A 206 9.13 12.27 -25.02
C TYR A 206 8.27 11.01 -24.86
N ILE A 207 6.95 11.15 -24.79
CA ILE A 207 6.00 10.04 -24.54
C ILE A 207 6.18 8.90 -25.55
N THR A 208 6.40 9.22 -26.82
CA THR A 208 6.62 8.23 -27.88
C THR A 208 7.93 7.43 -27.73
N LYS A 209 8.93 7.98 -27.05
CA LYS A 209 10.25 7.35 -26.83
C LYS A 209 10.36 6.61 -25.50
N ARG A 210 9.41 6.79 -24.57
CA ARG A 210 9.43 6.15 -23.26
C ARG A 210 9.44 4.63 -23.34
N MET A 211 10.25 4.02 -22.48
CA MET A 211 10.27 2.59 -22.25
C MET A 211 9.07 2.19 -21.38
N LYS A 212 8.40 1.10 -21.77
CA LYS A 212 7.17 0.60 -21.13
C LYS A 212 7.36 -0.76 -20.47
N ILE A 213 8.59 -1.07 -20.07
CA ILE A 213 8.99 -2.37 -19.49
C ILE A 213 8.22 -2.66 -18.20
N HIS A 214 7.86 -1.63 -17.42
CA HIS A 214 7.10 -1.80 -16.17
C HIS A 214 5.62 -2.21 -16.37
N VAL A 215 5.05 -2.01 -17.56
CA VAL A 215 3.59 -2.14 -17.76
C VAL A 215 3.07 -3.54 -17.41
N PRO A 216 3.65 -4.66 -17.91
CA PRO A 216 3.15 -6.00 -17.58
C PRO A 216 3.13 -6.31 -16.07
N ALA A 217 4.06 -5.74 -15.30
CA ALA A 217 4.10 -5.92 -13.84
C ALA A 217 3.09 -5.09 -13.05
N LEU A 218 2.48 -4.08 -13.67
CA LEU A 218 1.55 -3.17 -13.01
C LEU A 218 0.11 -3.32 -13.48
N ARG A 219 -0.16 -4.11 -14.52
CA ARG A 219 -1.51 -4.39 -15.02
C ARG A 219 -2.27 -5.31 -14.07
N VAL A 220 -3.49 -4.92 -13.73
CA VAL A 220 -4.43 -5.81 -13.01
C VAL A 220 -4.90 -6.95 -13.92
N TRP A 221 -5.15 -6.65 -15.20
CA TRP A 221 -5.45 -7.66 -16.22
C TRP A 221 -4.46 -7.59 -17.37
N SER A 222 -3.89 -8.73 -17.74
CA SER A 222 -3.02 -8.83 -18.92
C SER A 222 -3.79 -8.74 -20.23
N SER A 223 -5.08 -9.08 -20.24
CA SER A 223 -5.97 -8.92 -21.40
C SER A 223 -6.32 -7.44 -21.66
N ASP A 224 -6.39 -7.07 -22.94
CA ASP A 224 -6.88 -5.75 -23.39
C ASP A 224 -8.40 -5.71 -23.59
N THR A 225 -9.08 -6.86 -23.49
CA THR A 225 -10.53 -6.95 -23.67
C THR A 225 -11.23 -7.25 -22.34
N PRO A 226 -12.34 -6.55 -22.01
CA PRO A 226 -12.98 -5.49 -22.80
C PRO A 226 -12.32 -4.10 -22.64
N HIS A 227 -11.44 -3.92 -21.64
CA HIS A 227 -10.76 -2.64 -21.42
C HIS A 227 -9.25 -2.83 -21.27
N PRO A 228 -8.43 -2.12 -22.06
CA PRO A 228 -7.00 -2.11 -21.87
C PRO A 228 -6.64 -1.43 -20.55
N GLN A 229 -5.62 -1.97 -19.87
CA GLN A 229 -5.04 -1.37 -18.68
C GLN A 229 -3.86 -0.52 -19.12
N GLU A 230 -4.13 0.76 -19.37
CA GLU A 230 -3.20 1.67 -20.04
C GLU A 230 -2.15 2.25 -19.10
N GLU A 231 -0.96 2.50 -19.62
CA GLU A 231 0.08 3.24 -18.90
C GLU A 231 -0.40 4.68 -18.61
N TYR A 232 -0.16 5.18 -17.39
CA TYR A 232 -0.83 6.39 -16.90
C TYR A 232 -0.53 7.67 -17.67
N LEU A 233 0.69 7.82 -18.22
CA LEU A 233 1.05 8.98 -19.04
C LEU A 233 0.50 8.86 -20.45
N ASP A 234 0.48 7.67 -21.04
CA ASP A 234 -0.16 7.44 -22.34
C ASP A 234 -1.67 7.75 -22.26
N CYS A 235 -2.34 7.26 -21.22
CA CYS A 235 -3.76 7.49 -20.97
C CYS A 235 -4.05 8.98 -20.75
N LEU A 236 -3.27 9.66 -19.89
CA LEU A 236 -3.43 11.10 -19.66
C LEU A 236 -3.13 11.91 -20.93
N TRP A 237 -2.15 11.50 -21.72
CA TRP A 237 -1.85 12.16 -23.00
C TRP A 237 -3.00 12.03 -24.00
N ALA A 238 -3.61 10.84 -24.11
CA ALA A 238 -4.81 10.64 -24.92
C ALA A 238 -5.97 11.55 -24.47
N GLN A 239 -6.16 11.69 -23.15
CA GLN A 239 -7.17 12.59 -22.56
C GLN A 239 -6.88 14.06 -22.86
N ILE A 240 -5.63 14.51 -22.76
CA ILE A 240 -5.22 15.88 -23.09
C ILE A 240 -5.36 16.15 -24.59
N ARG A 241 -5.03 15.19 -25.45
CA ARG A 241 -5.27 15.32 -26.91
C ARG A 241 -6.76 15.43 -27.21
N ASN A 242 -7.60 14.63 -26.55
CA ASN A 242 -9.05 14.73 -26.68
C ASN A 242 -9.55 16.11 -26.22
N LEU A 243 -9.08 16.62 -25.08
CA LEU A 243 -9.39 17.96 -24.58
C LEU A 243 -8.97 19.05 -25.57
N LYS A 244 -7.76 18.98 -26.14
CA LYS A 244 -7.27 19.89 -27.18
C LYS A 244 -8.17 19.87 -28.42
N ASN A 245 -8.54 18.68 -28.89
CA ASN A 245 -9.46 18.52 -30.03
C ASN A 245 -10.84 19.12 -29.75
N ASN A 246 -11.27 19.10 -28.49
CA ASN A 246 -12.48 19.74 -28.00
C ASN A 246 -12.27 21.23 -27.63
N LYS A 247 -11.25 21.89 -28.20
CA LYS A 247 -10.95 23.31 -28.00
C LYS A 247 -10.77 23.69 -26.52
N TRP A 248 -10.13 22.81 -25.76
CA TRP A 248 -9.87 22.98 -24.33
C TRP A 248 -11.14 23.21 -23.50
N GLN A 249 -12.28 22.67 -23.96
CA GLN A 249 -13.53 22.70 -23.22
C GLN A 249 -13.73 21.39 -22.46
N GLU A 250 -13.92 21.50 -21.15
CA GLU A 250 -14.32 20.42 -20.26
C GLU A 250 -15.55 20.85 -19.44
N LYS A 251 -16.25 19.88 -18.84
CA LYS A 251 -17.51 20.16 -18.14
C LYS A 251 -17.52 19.84 -16.65
N GLN A 252 -16.41 19.40 -16.08
CA GLN A 252 -16.33 18.89 -14.70
C GLN A 252 -15.89 19.96 -13.69
N ILE A 253 -14.92 20.80 -14.04
CA ILE A 253 -14.33 21.77 -13.09
C ILE A 253 -15.34 22.89 -12.78
N LEU A 254 -15.57 23.11 -11.50
CA LEU A 254 -16.27 24.30 -11.00
C LEU A 254 -15.29 25.47 -10.97
N ARG A 255 -15.66 26.59 -11.59
CA ARG A 255 -14.79 27.77 -11.77
C ARG A 255 -15.44 29.02 -11.18
N PRO A 256 -15.41 29.22 -9.84
CA PRO A 256 -16.12 30.32 -9.19
C PRO A 256 -15.67 31.71 -9.67
N TYR A 257 -14.39 31.85 -10.04
CA TYR A 257 -13.81 33.09 -10.58
C TYR A 257 -14.51 33.63 -11.82
N LEU A 258 -15.23 32.80 -12.59
CA LEU A 258 -16.02 33.28 -13.73
C LEU A 258 -17.15 34.24 -13.33
N ALA A 259 -17.63 34.17 -12.09
CA ALA A 259 -18.63 35.10 -11.56
C ALA A 259 -18.04 36.47 -11.16
N PHE A 260 -16.72 36.59 -11.12
CA PHE A 260 -15.99 37.78 -10.66
C PHE A 260 -15.16 38.44 -11.77
N ASP A 261 -15.48 38.15 -13.04
CA ASP A 261 -14.72 38.61 -14.21
C ASP A 261 -14.50 40.14 -14.20
N SER A 262 -15.53 40.91 -13.82
CA SER A 262 -15.45 42.38 -13.72
C SER A 262 -14.45 42.88 -12.69
N VAL A 263 -14.17 42.11 -11.64
CA VAL A 263 -13.21 42.47 -10.59
C VAL A 263 -11.81 41.96 -10.95
N LEU A 264 -11.72 40.71 -11.40
CA LEU A 264 -10.45 40.05 -11.66
C LEU A 264 -9.75 40.59 -12.91
N CYS A 265 -10.49 40.99 -13.95
CA CYS A 265 -9.90 41.59 -15.15
C CYS A 265 -9.18 42.92 -14.90
N GLU A 266 -9.57 43.67 -13.85
CA GLU A 266 -8.92 44.93 -13.48
C GLU A 266 -7.69 44.72 -12.57
N ALA A 267 -7.50 43.52 -12.04
CA ALA A 267 -6.39 43.20 -11.15
C ALA A 267 -5.05 43.13 -11.91
N LEU A 268 -3.99 43.63 -11.26
CA LEU A 268 -2.63 43.49 -11.77
C LEU A 268 -2.11 42.07 -11.55
N GLN A 269 -1.41 41.55 -12.55
CA GLN A 269 -0.82 40.20 -12.54
C GLN A 269 0.63 40.21 -12.05
N HIS A 270 1.05 39.09 -11.47
CA HIS A 270 2.42 38.83 -11.02
C HIS A 270 3.14 37.89 -11.99
N SER A 271 4.45 38.08 -12.13
CA SER A 271 5.32 37.13 -12.82
C SER A 271 5.86 36.11 -11.82
N LEU A 272 5.83 34.83 -12.17
CA LEU A 272 6.47 33.79 -11.36
C LEU A 272 7.98 33.98 -11.29
N ILE A 273 8.53 33.78 -10.08
CA ILE A 273 9.96 33.55 -9.89
C ILE A 273 10.30 32.21 -10.55
N GLN A 274 11.44 32.14 -11.25
CA GLN A 274 11.89 30.92 -11.91
C GLN A 274 11.93 29.73 -10.94
N VAL A 275 11.23 28.66 -11.30
CA VAL A 275 11.29 27.36 -10.64
C VAL A 275 12.19 26.48 -11.47
N ILE A 276 13.34 26.12 -10.89
CA ILE A 276 14.32 25.23 -11.51
C ILE A 276 14.13 23.86 -10.84
N PRO A 277 13.86 22.79 -11.61
CA PRO A 277 13.88 21.42 -11.11
C PRO A 277 15.16 21.12 -10.30
N PRO A 278 15.08 20.62 -9.05
CA PRO A 278 16.26 20.20 -8.32
C PRO A 278 17.02 19.12 -9.10
N SER A 279 18.34 19.18 -9.15
CA SER A 279 19.18 18.17 -9.79
C SER A 279 18.96 16.79 -9.16
N HIS A 280 19.04 15.74 -9.98
CA HIS A 280 18.94 14.36 -9.50
C HIS A 280 20.15 13.98 -8.63
N ASN A 281 19.89 13.22 -7.56
CA ASN A 281 20.87 12.42 -6.84
C ASN A 281 20.33 10.99 -6.62
N GLU A 282 21.21 10.04 -6.34
CA GLU A 282 20.87 8.61 -6.19
C GLU A 282 19.90 8.34 -5.02
N GLU A 283 19.85 9.23 -4.03
CA GLU A 283 18.93 9.12 -2.89
C GLU A 283 17.52 9.61 -3.21
N THR A 284 17.34 10.34 -4.32
CA THR A 284 16.06 10.93 -4.70
C THR A 284 15.09 9.84 -5.16
N LYS A 285 13.96 9.70 -4.44
CA LYS A 285 12.93 8.72 -4.76
C LYS A 285 11.75 9.37 -5.48
N TYR A 286 11.64 9.16 -6.79
CA TYR A 286 10.49 9.60 -7.57
C TYR A 286 9.30 8.65 -7.43
N PRO A 287 8.06 9.11 -7.68
CA PRO A 287 6.89 8.24 -7.70
C PRO A 287 7.03 7.15 -8.76
N LEU A 288 6.63 5.92 -8.41
CA LEU A 288 6.62 4.79 -9.34
C LEU A 288 5.62 5.05 -10.50
N PRO A 289 5.87 4.49 -11.69
CA PRO A 289 4.90 4.51 -12.77
C PRO A 289 3.62 3.76 -12.36
N LYS A 290 2.52 4.06 -13.04
CA LYS A 290 1.20 3.50 -12.74
C LYS A 290 0.54 2.97 -14.02
N VAL A 291 -0.36 2.02 -13.83
CA VAL A 291 -1.28 1.57 -14.86
C VAL A 291 -2.69 1.94 -14.42
N VAL A 292 -3.46 2.53 -15.33
CA VAL A 292 -4.84 2.97 -15.08
C VAL A 292 -5.74 1.74 -15.01
N PHE A 293 -6.30 1.50 -13.82
CA PHE A 293 -7.34 0.50 -13.64
C PHE A 293 -8.60 0.92 -14.40
N ARG A 294 -9.13 0.02 -15.23
CA ARG A 294 -10.36 0.27 -15.96
C ARG A 294 -11.23 -0.97 -15.99
N MET A 295 -12.45 -0.85 -15.46
CA MET A 295 -13.41 -1.96 -15.50
C MET A 295 -14.79 -1.57 -16.04
N PHE A 296 -15.18 -0.30 -15.95
CA PHE A 296 -16.48 0.16 -16.45
C PHE A 296 -16.38 1.06 -17.67
N ASP A 297 -17.37 0.91 -18.55
CA ASP A 297 -17.73 1.87 -19.58
C ASP A 297 -19.23 2.29 -19.50
N TYR A 298 -19.70 3.02 -20.51
CA TYR A 298 -21.08 3.54 -20.54
C TYR A 298 -22.15 2.45 -20.76
N THR A 299 -21.77 1.28 -21.27
CA THR A 299 -22.67 0.15 -21.51
C THR A 299 -23.02 -0.60 -20.23
N ASP A 300 -22.15 -0.49 -19.21
CA ASP A 300 -22.39 -1.07 -17.89
C ASP A 300 -23.42 -0.30 -17.07
N VAL A 301 -23.77 0.93 -17.48
CA VAL A 301 -24.73 1.79 -16.78
C VAL A 301 -26.10 1.67 -17.47
N PRO A 302 -27.04 0.86 -16.94
CA PRO A 302 -28.28 0.52 -17.64
C PRO A 302 -29.24 1.71 -17.77
N GLU A 303 -29.35 2.53 -16.72
CA GLU A 303 -30.18 3.73 -16.67
C GLU A 303 -29.44 4.84 -15.92
N GLY A 304 -29.38 6.05 -16.50
CA GLY A 304 -28.81 7.20 -15.80
C GLY A 304 -27.92 8.10 -16.66
N PRO A 305 -27.14 8.99 -16.02
CA PRO A 305 -26.15 9.81 -16.72
C PRO A 305 -25.06 8.96 -17.38
N VAL A 306 -24.59 9.40 -18.55
CA VAL A 306 -23.53 8.73 -19.30
C VAL A 306 -22.22 8.78 -18.53
N LEU A 307 -21.57 7.63 -18.40
CA LEU A 307 -20.24 7.50 -17.82
C LEU A 307 -19.19 8.13 -18.75
N PRO A 308 -18.35 9.08 -18.28
CA PRO A 308 -17.30 9.66 -19.10
C PRO A 308 -16.32 8.59 -19.62
N GLY A 309 -16.10 8.56 -20.94
CA GLY A 309 -15.22 7.57 -21.57
C GLY A 309 -13.77 7.63 -21.06
N SER A 310 -13.03 6.52 -21.20
CA SER A 310 -11.67 6.37 -20.64
C SER A 310 -10.69 7.48 -21.07
N HIS A 311 -10.81 7.97 -22.31
CA HIS A 311 -9.98 9.06 -22.85
C HIS A 311 -10.63 10.44 -22.79
N SER A 312 -11.69 10.62 -21.99
CA SER A 312 -12.22 11.95 -21.66
C SER A 312 -11.50 12.50 -20.42
N ILE A 313 -11.17 13.79 -20.43
CA ILE A 313 -10.49 14.42 -19.30
C ILE A 313 -11.37 14.47 -18.04
N GLU A 314 -12.70 14.49 -18.21
CA GLU A 314 -13.65 14.39 -17.11
C GLU A 314 -13.48 13.09 -16.32
N ARG A 315 -13.18 11.96 -16.99
CA ARG A 315 -12.92 10.68 -16.30
C ARG A 315 -11.74 10.81 -15.35
N TYR A 316 -10.63 11.36 -15.82
CA TYR A 316 -9.44 11.63 -15.01
C TYR A 316 -9.71 12.58 -13.84
N LEU A 317 -10.39 13.70 -14.10
CA LEU A 317 -10.65 14.71 -13.08
C LEU A 317 -11.53 14.18 -11.95
N ILE A 318 -12.57 13.41 -12.28
CA ILE A 318 -13.45 12.83 -11.27
C ILE A 318 -12.69 11.78 -10.46
N GLU A 319 -11.95 10.88 -11.11
CA GLU A 319 -11.20 9.84 -10.40
C GLU A 319 -10.10 10.40 -9.51
N ASP A 320 -9.34 11.38 -9.99
CA ASP A 320 -8.30 12.04 -9.20
C ASP A 320 -8.89 12.70 -7.95
N GLN A 321 -10.07 13.35 -8.05
CA GLN A 321 -10.75 13.92 -6.89
C GLN A 321 -11.33 12.86 -5.95
N LEU A 322 -11.93 11.78 -6.46
CA LEU A 322 -12.41 10.67 -5.62
C LEU A 322 -11.24 10.01 -4.88
N HIS A 323 -10.10 9.82 -5.54
CA HIS A 323 -8.87 9.34 -4.90
C HIS A 323 -8.41 10.27 -3.77
N GLN A 324 -8.52 11.60 -3.94
CA GLN A 324 -8.21 12.55 -2.87
C GLN A 324 -9.18 12.46 -1.70
N ILE A 325 -10.49 12.31 -1.97
CA ILE A 325 -11.48 12.11 -0.90
C ILE A 325 -11.14 10.87 -0.07
N VAL A 326 -10.77 9.77 -0.75
CA VAL A 326 -10.33 8.56 -0.05
C VAL A 326 -9.05 8.83 0.75
N HIS A 327 -8.06 9.51 0.18
CA HIS A 327 -6.82 9.86 0.88
C HIS A 327 -7.07 10.67 2.16
N SER A 328 -7.88 11.72 2.08
CA SER A 328 -8.15 12.59 3.22
C SER A 328 -8.98 11.92 4.32
N ASN A 329 -9.73 10.86 4.00
CA ASN A 329 -10.68 10.21 4.93
C ASN A 329 -10.38 8.72 5.19
N ASN A 330 -9.17 8.24 4.86
CA ASN A 330 -8.85 6.80 4.92
C ASN A 330 -8.90 6.18 6.33
N THR A 331 -8.87 7.00 7.38
CA THR A 331 -8.99 6.56 8.78
C THR A 331 -10.43 6.55 9.29
N GLU A 332 -11.34 7.28 8.65
CA GLU A 332 -12.73 7.50 9.09
C GLU A 332 -13.71 7.01 8.03
N ARG A 333 -13.92 5.68 7.95
CA ARG A 333 -14.69 5.05 6.85
C ARG A 333 -16.11 5.61 6.64
N LYS A 334 -16.78 6.10 7.71
CA LYS A 334 -18.12 6.68 7.63
C LYS A 334 -18.09 8.05 6.96
N ASP A 335 -17.13 8.88 7.36
CA ASP A 335 -16.93 10.21 6.79
C ASP A 335 -16.43 10.10 5.35
N CYS A 336 -15.56 9.14 5.06
CA CYS A 336 -15.17 8.80 3.70
C CYS A 336 -16.38 8.47 2.83
N ALA A 337 -17.22 7.51 3.25
CA ALA A 337 -18.41 7.11 2.51
C ALA A 337 -19.39 8.26 2.30
N ALA A 338 -19.64 9.08 3.33
CA ALA A 338 -20.51 10.25 3.24
C ALA A 338 -19.95 11.30 2.27
N THR A 339 -18.63 11.56 2.33
CA THR A 339 -17.96 12.56 1.50
C THR A 339 -17.97 12.13 0.03
N LEU A 340 -17.66 10.86 -0.26
CA LEU A 340 -17.73 10.29 -1.61
C LEU A 340 -19.13 10.44 -2.22
N LEU A 341 -20.19 10.14 -1.47
CA LEU A 341 -21.57 10.29 -1.94
C LEU A 341 -22.02 11.75 -2.08
N SER A 342 -21.33 12.67 -1.40
CA SER A 342 -21.57 14.11 -1.50
C SER A 342 -20.73 14.80 -2.58
N PHE A 343 -20.04 14.03 -3.43
CA PHE A 343 -19.14 14.53 -4.44
C PHE A 343 -19.78 15.64 -5.28
N PRO A 344 -19.18 16.85 -5.34
CA PRO A 344 -19.71 17.95 -6.12
C PRO A 344 -19.46 17.69 -7.61
N SER A 345 -20.52 17.53 -8.39
CA SER A 345 -20.40 17.52 -9.86
C SER A 345 -21.36 18.52 -10.49
N LYS A 346 -20.84 19.27 -11.46
CA LYS A 346 -21.60 20.23 -12.27
C LYS A 346 -22.65 19.52 -13.14
N ASN A 347 -22.33 18.32 -13.63
CA ASN A 347 -23.23 17.50 -14.42
C ASN A 347 -23.62 16.25 -13.64
N LYS A 348 -24.74 15.64 -14.00
CA LYS A 348 -25.06 14.32 -13.47
C LYS A 348 -24.03 13.31 -14.01
N ILE A 349 -23.44 12.53 -13.11
CA ILE A 349 -22.51 11.44 -13.42
C ILE A 349 -22.97 10.16 -12.71
N PRO A 350 -22.63 8.97 -13.22
CA PRO A 350 -22.94 7.70 -12.57
C PRO A 350 -22.01 7.46 -11.37
N LEU A 351 -22.17 8.28 -10.33
CA LEU A 351 -21.24 8.40 -9.20
C LEU A 351 -21.00 7.07 -8.49
N ASN A 352 -22.03 6.23 -8.31
CA ASN A 352 -21.88 4.92 -7.67
C ASN A 352 -20.90 4.01 -8.42
N TYR A 353 -20.93 3.99 -9.75
CA TYR A 353 -19.98 3.21 -10.57
C TYR A 353 -18.56 3.75 -10.42
N MET A 354 -18.40 5.06 -10.48
CA MET A 354 -17.09 5.71 -10.33
C MET A 354 -16.49 5.50 -8.94
N ILE A 355 -17.30 5.56 -7.88
CA ILE A 355 -16.84 5.25 -6.51
C ILE A 355 -16.39 3.79 -6.44
N VAL A 356 -17.21 2.83 -6.90
CA VAL A 356 -16.88 1.41 -6.83
C VAL A 356 -15.59 1.11 -7.60
N GLU A 357 -15.43 1.69 -8.80
CA GLU A 357 -14.21 1.54 -9.60
C GLU A 357 -12.98 2.17 -8.96
N VAL A 358 -13.11 3.34 -8.33
CA VAL A 358 -12.00 3.97 -7.58
C VAL A 358 -11.60 3.16 -6.35
N MET A 359 -12.57 2.55 -5.66
CA MET A 359 -12.30 1.68 -4.51
C MET A 359 -11.56 0.41 -4.95
N PHE A 360 -11.97 -0.21 -6.06
CA PHE A 360 -11.27 -1.37 -6.62
C PHE A 360 -9.94 -1.01 -7.27
N SER A 361 -9.81 0.16 -7.90
CA SER A 361 -8.53 0.59 -8.47
C SER A 361 -7.46 0.76 -7.40
N GLN A 362 -7.80 1.32 -6.24
CA GLN A 362 -6.87 1.40 -5.11
C GLN A 362 -6.61 0.03 -4.46
N LEU A 363 -7.64 -0.81 -4.30
CA LEU A 363 -7.47 -2.16 -3.74
C LEU A 363 -6.57 -3.04 -4.63
N PHE A 364 -6.70 -2.96 -5.95
CA PHE A 364 -5.93 -3.75 -6.90
C PHE A 364 -4.66 -3.05 -7.40
N GLN A 365 -4.34 -1.86 -6.90
CA GLN A 365 -3.14 -1.13 -7.29
C GLN A 365 -1.87 -1.96 -7.03
N LEU A 366 -1.05 -2.13 -8.06
CA LEU A 366 0.29 -2.71 -7.96
C LEU A 366 1.32 -1.57 -7.87
N PRO A 367 2.39 -1.69 -7.06
CA PRO A 367 2.79 -2.87 -6.28
C PRO A 367 1.92 -3.19 -5.05
N ALA A 368 1.37 -2.16 -4.40
CA ALA A 368 0.54 -2.31 -3.20
C ALA A 368 -0.60 -1.27 -3.15
N PRO A 369 -1.70 -1.56 -2.44
CA PRO A 369 -2.75 -0.59 -2.18
C PRO A 369 -2.22 0.59 -1.34
N PRO A 370 -2.69 1.83 -1.56
CA PRO A 370 -2.28 2.98 -0.75
C PRO A 370 -2.59 2.86 0.75
N TYR A 371 -3.68 2.17 1.11
CA TYR A 371 -4.14 1.95 2.49
C TYR A 371 -4.40 0.47 2.77
N HIS A 372 -4.64 0.13 4.03
CA HIS A 372 -4.96 -1.24 4.44
C HIS A 372 -6.16 -1.82 3.70
N GLU A 373 -6.06 -3.06 3.22
CA GLU A 373 -7.11 -3.73 2.42
C GLU A 373 -8.50 -3.72 3.10
N ILE A 374 -8.54 -3.87 4.43
CA ILE A 374 -9.78 -3.88 5.22
C ILE A 374 -10.55 -2.55 5.17
N PHE A 375 -9.85 -1.43 4.93
CA PHE A 375 -10.48 -0.12 4.80
C PHE A 375 -11.44 -0.12 3.61
N TYR A 376 -11.06 -0.66 2.46
CA TYR A 376 -11.92 -0.68 1.26
C TYR A 376 -13.17 -1.53 1.48
N GLY A 377 -13.00 -2.75 2.03
CA GLY A 377 -14.11 -3.64 2.32
C GLY A 377 -15.12 -3.01 3.30
N SER A 378 -14.62 -2.42 4.38
CA SER A 378 -15.48 -1.78 5.39
C SER A 378 -16.15 -0.48 4.90
N THR A 379 -15.48 0.30 4.05
CA THR A 379 -16.05 1.51 3.44
C THR A 379 -17.13 1.17 2.41
N LEU A 380 -16.94 0.14 1.58
CA LEU A 380 -17.98 -0.37 0.67
C LEU A 380 -19.23 -0.84 1.42
N ILE A 381 -19.07 -1.44 2.61
CA ILE A 381 -20.20 -1.77 3.49
C ILE A 381 -20.91 -0.49 3.98
N GLU A 382 -20.19 0.54 4.40
CA GLU A 382 -20.82 1.82 4.80
C GLU A 382 -21.54 2.49 3.62
N LEU A 383 -20.95 2.48 2.42
CA LEU A 383 -21.60 2.96 1.21
C LEU A 383 -22.91 2.19 0.93
N CYS A 384 -22.93 0.86 1.09
CA CYS A 384 -24.15 0.06 0.93
C CYS A 384 -25.25 0.47 1.91
N LYS A 385 -24.89 0.83 3.15
CA LYS A 385 -25.85 1.31 4.15
C LYS A 385 -26.40 2.70 3.79
N LEU A 386 -25.57 3.57 3.22
CA LEU A 386 -25.96 4.92 2.83
C LEU A 386 -26.76 4.96 1.52
N GLN A 387 -26.56 3.98 0.61
CA GLN A 387 -27.25 3.87 -0.68
C GLN A 387 -27.82 2.45 -0.93
N PRO A 388 -28.76 1.97 -0.09
CA PRO A 388 -29.22 0.57 -0.13
C PRO A 388 -30.00 0.20 -1.39
N GLY A 389 -30.56 1.20 -2.11
CA GLY A 389 -31.38 0.96 -3.30
C GLY A 389 -30.60 0.87 -4.62
N SER A 390 -29.31 1.23 -4.64
CA SER A 390 -28.53 1.34 -5.87
C SER A 390 -27.11 0.78 -5.77
N LEU A 391 -26.39 1.01 -4.66
CA LEU A 391 -24.99 0.63 -4.58
C LEU A 391 -24.78 -0.89 -4.48
N PRO A 392 -25.60 -1.68 -3.76
CA PRO A 392 -25.48 -3.14 -3.77
C PRO A 392 -25.58 -3.75 -5.17
N GLN A 393 -26.44 -3.24 -6.06
CA GLN A 393 -26.52 -3.75 -7.44
C GLN A 393 -25.24 -3.44 -8.24
N VAL A 394 -24.72 -2.21 -8.13
CA VAL A 394 -23.45 -1.83 -8.79
C VAL A 394 -22.30 -2.69 -8.27
N LEU A 395 -22.25 -2.96 -6.97
CA LEU A 395 -21.20 -3.79 -6.37
C LEU A 395 -21.31 -5.26 -6.77
N ALA A 396 -22.54 -5.79 -6.87
CA ALA A 396 -22.78 -7.15 -7.37
C ALA A 396 -22.36 -7.28 -8.85
N GLN A 397 -22.74 -6.31 -9.69
CA GLN A 397 -22.30 -6.26 -11.09
C GLN A 397 -20.78 -6.15 -11.21
N ALA A 398 -20.14 -5.30 -10.39
CA ALA A 398 -18.68 -5.19 -10.34
C ALA A 398 -18.03 -6.54 -9.99
N THR A 399 -18.57 -7.24 -8.98
CA THR A 399 -18.08 -8.55 -8.53
C THR A 399 -18.19 -9.58 -9.64
N GLU A 400 -19.29 -9.60 -10.38
CA GLU A 400 -19.50 -10.47 -11.53
C GLU A 400 -18.48 -10.18 -12.63
N MET A 401 -18.24 -8.90 -12.95
CA MET A 401 -17.25 -8.52 -13.96
C MET A 401 -15.81 -8.87 -13.53
N LEU A 402 -15.48 -8.74 -12.25
CA LEU A 402 -14.19 -9.17 -11.71
C LEU A 402 -14.00 -10.69 -11.85
N TYR A 403 -15.04 -11.47 -11.54
CA TYR A 403 -15.04 -12.93 -11.70
C TYR A 403 -14.93 -13.36 -13.16
N GLU A 404 -15.69 -12.74 -14.07
CA GLU A 404 -15.65 -13.09 -15.49
C GLU A 404 -14.30 -12.76 -16.15
N ARG A 405 -13.58 -11.77 -15.63
CA ARG A 405 -12.26 -11.35 -16.13
C ARG A 405 -11.09 -11.96 -15.36
N ILE A 406 -11.35 -12.91 -14.46
CA ILE A 406 -10.34 -13.44 -13.52
C ILE A 406 -9.23 -14.24 -14.21
N ASP A 407 -9.47 -14.77 -15.40
CA ASP A 407 -8.52 -15.61 -16.14
C ASP A 407 -7.23 -14.88 -16.54
N SER A 408 -7.29 -13.56 -16.68
CA SER A 408 -6.13 -12.71 -16.96
C SER A 408 -5.76 -11.79 -15.79
N MET A 409 -6.37 -11.97 -14.61
CA MET A 409 -6.13 -11.12 -13.44
C MET A 409 -4.82 -11.51 -12.76
N ASN A 410 -3.99 -10.52 -12.46
CA ASN A 410 -2.72 -10.73 -11.74
C ASN A 410 -2.98 -11.42 -10.38
N VAL A 411 -2.15 -12.40 -10.04
CA VAL A 411 -2.27 -13.20 -8.81
C VAL A 411 -2.37 -12.33 -7.56
N SER A 412 -1.59 -11.24 -7.47
CA SER A 412 -1.64 -10.34 -6.31
C SER A 412 -2.99 -9.65 -6.16
N CYS A 413 -3.62 -9.29 -7.28
CA CYS A 413 -4.96 -8.69 -7.31
C CYS A 413 -6.03 -9.75 -6.99
N LEU A 414 -5.87 -10.98 -7.51
CA LEU A 414 -6.76 -12.10 -7.26
C LEU A 414 -6.80 -12.46 -5.76
N GLU A 415 -5.67 -12.47 -5.07
CA GLU A 415 -5.62 -12.67 -3.62
C GLU A 415 -6.40 -11.61 -2.85
N ARG A 416 -6.24 -10.33 -3.23
CA ARG A 416 -6.96 -9.22 -2.62
C ARG A 416 -8.46 -9.32 -2.91
N PHE A 417 -8.83 -9.77 -4.11
CA PHE A 417 -10.23 -10.01 -4.47
C PHE A 417 -10.83 -11.12 -3.61
N THR A 418 -10.11 -12.24 -3.42
CA THR A 418 -10.51 -13.33 -2.54
C THR A 418 -10.69 -12.88 -1.09
N ASN A 419 -9.73 -12.11 -0.55
CA ASN A 419 -9.80 -11.58 0.81
C ASN A 419 -10.98 -10.61 0.97
N TRP A 420 -11.15 -9.68 0.03
CA TRP A 420 -12.26 -8.72 0.03
C TRP A 420 -13.62 -9.42 -0.06
N PHE A 421 -13.78 -10.34 -1.01
CA PHE A 421 -15.07 -10.98 -1.28
C PHE A 421 -15.49 -11.89 -0.13
N SER A 422 -14.58 -12.72 0.40
CA SER A 422 -14.87 -13.55 1.57
C SER A 422 -15.22 -12.71 2.81
N TYR A 423 -14.51 -11.60 3.04
CA TYR A 423 -14.86 -10.64 4.09
C TYR A 423 -16.23 -10.01 3.85
N HIS A 424 -16.52 -9.57 2.63
CA HIS A 424 -17.80 -8.98 2.26
C HIS A 424 -18.95 -9.97 2.52
N LEU A 425 -18.85 -11.20 2.01
CA LEU A 425 -19.81 -12.28 2.24
C LEU A 425 -20.08 -12.53 3.73
N SER A 426 -19.04 -12.53 4.57
CA SER A 426 -19.21 -12.74 6.02
C SER A 426 -20.09 -11.68 6.70
N ASN A 427 -20.16 -10.48 6.14
CA ASN A 427 -21.01 -9.38 6.64
C ASN A 427 -22.46 -9.46 6.11
N PHE A 428 -22.73 -10.30 5.10
CA PHE A 428 -24.04 -10.49 4.47
C PHE A 428 -24.48 -11.97 4.52
N GLN A 429 -24.20 -12.63 5.65
CA GLN A 429 -24.61 -14.01 5.96
C GLN A 429 -24.15 -15.08 4.95
N PHE A 430 -23.08 -14.78 4.21
CA PHE A 430 -22.51 -15.59 3.13
C PHE A 430 -23.46 -15.81 1.94
N ARG A 431 -24.39 -14.88 1.70
CA ARG A 431 -25.32 -14.97 0.58
C ARG A 431 -24.66 -14.51 -0.73
N TRP A 432 -24.70 -15.39 -1.72
CA TRP A 432 -24.31 -15.10 -3.11
C TRP A 432 -25.10 -16.02 -4.05
N SER A 433 -25.29 -15.60 -5.29
CA SER A 433 -25.90 -16.41 -6.35
C SER A 433 -24.85 -17.37 -6.95
N TRP A 434 -24.40 -18.35 -6.16
CA TRP A 434 -23.36 -19.31 -6.58
C TRP A 434 -23.70 -20.06 -7.88
N ASP A 435 -24.98 -20.29 -8.17
CA ASP A 435 -25.41 -20.94 -9.41
C ASP A 435 -24.97 -20.19 -10.67
N ASP A 436 -24.79 -18.87 -10.60
CA ASP A 436 -24.29 -18.05 -11.72
C ASP A 436 -22.86 -18.47 -12.11
N TRP A 437 -22.10 -19.07 -11.18
CA TRP A 437 -20.72 -19.53 -11.36
C TRP A 437 -20.59 -21.03 -11.50
N ALA A 438 -21.69 -21.79 -11.65
CA ALA A 438 -21.68 -23.25 -11.65
C ALA A 438 -20.76 -23.88 -12.71
N ALA A 439 -20.46 -23.16 -13.80
CA ALA A 439 -19.55 -23.61 -14.84
C ALA A 439 -18.14 -23.96 -14.32
N CYS A 440 -17.66 -23.28 -13.27
CA CYS A 440 -16.31 -23.54 -12.74
C CYS A 440 -16.18 -24.91 -12.06
N THR A 441 -17.29 -25.52 -11.65
CA THR A 441 -17.31 -26.86 -11.02
C THR A 441 -16.84 -27.98 -11.97
N GLN A 442 -16.86 -27.72 -13.28
CA GLN A 442 -16.46 -28.66 -14.33
C GLN A 442 -15.09 -28.32 -14.96
N MET A 443 -14.40 -27.30 -14.44
CA MET A 443 -13.11 -26.84 -14.93
C MET A 443 -11.95 -27.50 -14.16
N ASP A 444 -10.74 -27.45 -14.74
CA ASP A 444 -9.50 -27.79 -14.02
C ASP A 444 -9.35 -26.88 -12.78
N LEU A 445 -9.13 -27.48 -11.61
CA LEU A 445 -9.05 -26.80 -10.32
C LEU A 445 -7.88 -25.83 -10.20
N GLU A 446 -6.86 -25.93 -11.06
CA GLU A 446 -5.75 -24.98 -11.13
C GLU A 446 -6.06 -23.75 -11.99
N LEU A 447 -7.19 -23.71 -12.70
CA LEU A 447 -7.62 -22.52 -13.42
C LEU A 447 -8.15 -21.43 -12.46
N PRO A 448 -8.04 -20.14 -12.84
CA PRO A 448 -8.38 -19.02 -11.96
C PRO A 448 -9.78 -19.05 -11.37
N LYS A 449 -10.83 -19.33 -12.16
CA LYS A 449 -12.23 -19.39 -11.69
C LYS A 449 -12.48 -20.40 -10.55
N PRO A 450 -12.22 -21.72 -10.72
CA PRO A 450 -12.42 -22.68 -9.64
C PRO A 450 -11.47 -22.44 -8.46
N LYS A 451 -10.22 -22.05 -8.70
CA LYS A 451 -9.26 -21.75 -7.63
C LYS A 451 -9.72 -20.58 -6.77
N PHE A 452 -10.24 -19.51 -7.39
CA PHE A 452 -10.84 -18.38 -6.69
C PHE A 452 -11.98 -18.82 -5.77
N VAL A 453 -12.93 -19.61 -6.26
CA VAL A 453 -14.06 -20.09 -5.45
C VAL A 453 -13.56 -20.92 -4.26
N ARG A 454 -12.61 -21.84 -4.48
CA ARG A 454 -12.01 -22.66 -3.39
C ARG A 454 -11.37 -21.79 -2.31
N GLU A 455 -10.58 -20.80 -2.72
CA GLU A 455 -9.89 -19.90 -1.80
C GLU A 455 -10.87 -18.96 -1.07
N VAL A 456 -11.94 -18.49 -1.74
CA VAL A 456 -13.02 -17.72 -1.12
C VAL A 456 -13.75 -18.55 -0.06
N LEU A 457 -14.13 -19.79 -0.38
CA LEU A 457 -14.80 -20.68 0.57
C LEU A 457 -13.87 -21.04 1.74
N LEU A 458 -12.57 -21.20 1.50
CA LEU A 458 -11.58 -21.40 2.55
C LEU A 458 -11.50 -20.19 3.48
N LYS A 459 -11.39 -18.98 2.95
CA LYS A 459 -11.34 -17.76 3.77
C LYS A 459 -12.68 -17.53 4.51
N ALA A 460 -13.81 -17.81 3.88
CA ALA A 460 -15.12 -17.77 4.50
C ALA A 460 -15.26 -18.81 5.63
N MET A 461 -14.71 -20.02 5.46
CA MET A 461 -14.63 -21.04 6.52
C MET A 461 -13.81 -20.55 7.70
N ARG A 462 -12.68 -19.86 7.48
CA ARG A 462 -11.86 -19.27 8.57
C ARG A 462 -12.61 -18.19 9.36
N LEU A 463 -13.59 -17.53 8.74
CA LEU A 463 -14.50 -16.57 9.37
C LEU A 463 -15.78 -17.24 9.92
N SER A 464 -15.90 -18.56 9.80
CA SER A 464 -17.07 -19.35 10.17
C SER A 464 -16.66 -20.77 10.59
N TYR A 465 -17.33 -21.80 10.07
CA TYR A 465 -17.00 -23.21 10.29
C TYR A 465 -17.38 -24.06 9.06
N HIS A 466 -16.77 -25.24 8.91
CA HIS A 466 -16.91 -26.09 7.71
C HIS A 466 -18.37 -26.36 7.33
N GLN A 467 -19.19 -26.81 8.29
CA GLN A 467 -20.61 -27.13 8.04
C GLN A 467 -21.39 -25.93 7.47
N ARG A 468 -21.05 -24.70 7.88
CA ARG A 468 -21.68 -23.50 7.33
C ARG A 468 -21.40 -23.35 5.84
N MET A 469 -20.19 -23.66 5.38
CA MET A 469 -19.84 -23.56 3.95
C MET A 469 -20.60 -24.61 3.14
N VAL A 470 -20.71 -25.84 3.65
CA VAL A 470 -21.51 -26.92 3.05
C VAL A 470 -22.97 -26.49 2.84
N GLU A 471 -23.56 -25.80 3.82
CA GLU A 471 -24.94 -25.32 3.74
C GLU A 471 -25.12 -24.04 2.90
N THR A 472 -24.03 -23.34 2.57
CA THR A 472 -24.06 -22.04 1.89
C THR A 472 -24.08 -22.18 0.38
N VAL A 473 -23.42 -23.20 -0.17
CA VAL A 473 -23.27 -23.42 -1.62
C VAL A 473 -24.21 -24.53 -2.12
N PRO A 474 -24.58 -24.52 -3.41
CA PRO A 474 -25.30 -25.64 -4.04
C PRO A 474 -24.51 -26.95 -4.01
N GLU A 475 -25.20 -28.09 -4.12
CA GLU A 475 -24.58 -29.44 -4.12
C GLU A 475 -23.54 -29.62 -5.23
N SER A 476 -23.71 -28.96 -6.38
CA SER A 476 -22.74 -28.99 -7.48
C SER A 476 -21.36 -28.43 -7.11
N PHE A 477 -21.25 -27.63 -6.05
CA PHE A 477 -20.00 -27.04 -5.57
C PHE A 477 -19.26 -27.91 -4.55
N GLU A 478 -19.74 -29.12 -4.23
CA GLU A 478 -19.15 -30.00 -3.19
C GLU A 478 -17.63 -30.18 -3.37
N ALA A 479 -17.16 -30.40 -4.60
CA ALA A 479 -15.75 -30.58 -4.91
C ALA A 479 -14.87 -29.33 -4.69
N LEU A 480 -15.48 -28.15 -4.57
CA LEU A 480 -14.79 -26.87 -4.31
C LEU A 480 -14.80 -26.49 -2.83
N ILE A 481 -15.54 -27.21 -1.98
CA ILE A 481 -15.57 -26.96 -0.54
C ILE A 481 -14.20 -27.34 0.06
N PRO A 482 -13.60 -26.48 0.91
CA PRO A 482 -12.37 -26.80 1.61
C PRO A 482 -12.55 -28.05 2.49
N GLU A 483 -11.50 -28.86 2.58
CA GLU A 483 -11.49 -30.00 3.49
C GLU A 483 -11.77 -29.59 4.94
N LYS A 484 -12.38 -30.50 5.69
CA LYS A 484 -12.65 -30.30 7.12
C LYS A 484 -11.31 -30.19 7.88
N PRO A 485 -11.05 -29.07 8.56
CA PRO A 485 -9.79 -28.86 9.25
C PRO A 485 -9.68 -29.81 10.45
N GLN A 486 -8.71 -30.71 10.43
CA GLN A 486 -8.47 -31.68 11.51
C GLN A 486 -6.97 -32.01 11.66
N SER A 487 -6.56 -32.39 12.87
CA SER A 487 -5.20 -32.89 13.10
C SER A 487 -5.11 -34.36 12.73
N GLU A 488 -4.03 -34.76 12.07
CA GLU A 488 -3.71 -36.16 11.83
C GLU A 488 -2.59 -36.64 12.76
N PHE A 489 -2.88 -37.67 13.55
CA PHE A 489 -1.87 -38.28 14.42
C PHE A 489 -1.56 -39.70 13.98
N LYS A 490 -0.40 -39.87 13.34
CA LYS A 490 -0.01 -41.15 12.71
C LYS A 490 0.16 -42.30 13.71
N TYR A 491 0.60 -42.02 14.94
CA TYR A 491 0.90 -43.05 15.95
C TYR A 491 -0.34 -43.67 16.64
N GLU A 492 -1.55 -43.26 16.25
CA GLU A 492 -2.83 -43.90 16.65
C GLU A 492 -3.60 -44.46 15.44
N LYS A 493 -3.07 -44.36 14.22
CA LYS A 493 -3.71 -44.92 13.02
C LYS A 493 -3.61 -46.46 12.99
N GLU A 494 -4.51 -47.10 12.24
CA GLU A 494 -4.43 -48.53 11.98
C GLU A 494 -3.07 -48.88 11.34
N GLY A 495 -2.40 -49.92 11.85
CA GLY A 495 -1.04 -50.28 11.44
C GLY A 495 0.08 -49.50 12.14
N ALA A 496 -0.22 -48.54 13.01
CA ALA A 496 0.81 -47.76 13.71
C ALA A 496 1.72 -48.59 14.63
N GLY A 497 1.26 -49.75 15.10
CA GLY A 497 2.05 -50.62 15.99
C GLY A 497 3.40 -51.07 15.41
N SER A 498 3.54 -51.13 14.08
CA SER A 498 4.79 -51.48 13.40
C SER A 498 5.65 -50.27 13.02
N MET A 499 5.17 -49.04 13.23
CA MET A 499 5.95 -47.84 12.89
C MET A 499 7.06 -47.59 13.93
N PRO A 500 8.28 -47.21 13.50
CA PRO A 500 9.33 -46.79 14.41
C PRO A 500 8.86 -45.65 15.32
N GLY A 501 9.15 -45.75 16.61
CA GLY A 501 8.82 -44.69 17.57
C GLY A 501 7.42 -44.73 18.18
N THR A 502 6.50 -45.59 17.72
CA THR A 502 5.11 -45.66 18.26
C THR A 502 5.06 -45.91 19.77
N MET A 503 5.87 -46.84 20.27
CA MET A 503 5.92 -47.13 21.71
C MET A 503 6.37 -45.90 22.51
N VAL A 504 7.40 -45.19 22.03
CA VAL A 504 7.89 -43.96 22.67
C VAL A 504 6.87 -42.83 22.56
N ALA A 505 6.14 -42.75 21.45
CA ALA A 505 5.06 -41.78 21.28
C ALA A 505 3.96 -41.96 22.35
N HIS A 506 3.52 -43.20 22.60
CA HIS A 506 2.54 -43.49 23.65
C HIS A 506 3.06 -43.23 25.05
N GLN A 507 4.33 -43.54 25.32
CA GLN A 507 4.99 -43.19 26.59
C GLN A 507 5.04 -41.68 26.80
N LEU A 508 5.41 -40.91 25.78
CA LEU A 508 5.43 -39.44 25.81
C LEU A 508 4.03 -38.87 26.02
N ILE A 509 2.99 -39.42 25.39
CA ILE A 509 1.60 -39.01 25.64
C ILE A 509 1.26 -39.15 27.12
N SER A 510 1.57 -40.30 27.72
CA SER A 510 1.30 -40.57 29.14
C SER A 510 2.09 -39.61 30.04
N ALA A 511 3.37 -39.41 29.75
CA ALA A 511 4.24 -38.51 30.51
C ALA A 511 3.76 -37.05 30.46
N ILE A 512 3.45 -36.53 29.27
CA ILE A 512 3.01 -35.14 29.10
C ILE A 512 1.64 -34.92 29.76
N LYS A 513 0.69 -35.88 29.62
CA LYS A 513 -0.60 -35.83 30.32
C LYS A 513 -0.42 -35.86 31.85
N SER A 514 0.61 -36.55 32.34
CA SER A 514 1.01 -36.58 33.75
C SER A 514 1.85 -35.37 34.18
N LYS A 515 1.94 -34.33 33.32
CA LYS A 515 2.66 -33.07 33.56
C LYS A 515 4.16 -33.25 33.78
N CYS A 516 4.80 -34.15 33.02
CA CYS A 516 6.26 -34.30 33.06
C CYS A 516 7.02 -32.99 32.81
N THR A 517 8.27 -32.95 33.28
CA THR A 517 9.22 -31.87 32.97
C THR A 517 9.84 -32.06 31.57
N PRO A 518 10.42 -31.01 30.98
CA PRO A 518 11.14 -31.15 29.71
C PRO A 518 12.26 -32.19 29.75
N GLU A 519 12.98 -32.30 30.86
CA GLU A 519 14.08 -33.25 31.04
C GLU A 519 13.57 -34.69 31.03
N GLU A 520 12.46 -34.96 31.73
CA GLU A 520 11.80 -36.28 31.73
C GLU A 520 11.33 -36.67 30.32
N ALA A 521 10.77 -35.74 29.56
CA ALA A 521 10.38 -35.97 28.16
C ALA A 521 11.61 -36.27 27.29
N MET A 522 12.72 -35.57 27.49
CA MET A 522 13.96 -35.78 26.73
C MET A 522 14.58 -37.14 27.00
N VAL A 523 14.48 -37.67 28.23
CA VAL A 523 14.96 -39.02 28.56
C VAL A 523 14.25 -40.07 27.72
N LEU A 524 12.92 -39.96 27.54
CA LEU A 524 12.15 -40.90 26.72
C LEU A 524 12.56 -40.90 25.23
N LEU A 525 13.08 -39.77 24.74
CA LEU A 525 13.55 -39.65 23.36
C LEU A 525 14.94 -40.27 23.13
N LYS A 526 15.75 -40.48 24.18
CA LYS A 526 17.14 -40.92 24.05
C LYS A 526 17.25 -42.29 23.38
N ASP A 527 16.32 -43.19 23.67
CA ASP A 527 16.37 -44.58 23.23
C ASP A 527 15.88 -44.80 21.78
N LEU A 528 15.47 -43.73 21.08
CA LEU A 528 15.07 -43.82 19.68
C LEU A 528 16.28 -44.02 18.75
N PRO A 529 16.24 -44.99 17.82
CA PRO A 529 17.30 -45.18 16.83
C PRO A 529 17.33 -44.00 15.87
N ASN A 530 18.53 -43.55 15.47
CA ASN A 530 18.65 -42.54 14.43
C ASN A 530 18.63 -43.22 13.06
N PRO A 531 17.63 -42.97 12.19
CA PRO A 531 17.60 -43.62 10.88
C PRO A 531 18.68 -43.11 9.92
N LEU A 532 19.42 -42.05 10.29
CA LEU A 532 20.55 -41.50 9.54
C LEU A 532 21.91 -41.98 10.07
N SER A 533 21.95 -42.80 11.13
CA SER A 533 23.22 -43.33 11.62
C SER A 533 23.70 -44.46 10.71
N ASP A 534 24.61 -44.11 9.79
CA ASP A 534 25.42 -45.07 9.02
C ASP A 534 26.84 -45.15 9.63
N GLU A 535 27.59 -46.23 9.35
CA GLU A 535 28.92 -46.47 9.96
C GLU A 535 29.99 -45.41 9.63
N GLU A 536 29.76 -44.54 8.63
CA GLU A 536 30.77 -43.62 8.08
C GLU A 536 30.60 -42.14 8.51
N SER A 537 29.49 -41.75 9.18
CA SER A 537 29.26 -40.35 9.57
C SER A 537 28.31 -40.21 10.76
N ASP A 538 28.67 -39.34 11.71
CA ASP A 538 27.74 -38.90 12.75
C ASP A 538 26.67 -37.98 12.11
N PRO A 539 25.36 -38.30 12.22
CA PRO A 539 24.31 -37.49 11.63
C PRO A 539 24.13 -36.16 12.37
N THR A 540 23.94 -35.08 11.62
CA THR A 540 23.83 -33.71 12.15
C THR A 540 22.50 -33.43 12.88
N TYR A 541 21.50 -34.29 12.71
CA TYR A 541 20.21 -34.21 13.39
C TYR A 541 19.58 -35.60 13.56
N HIS A 542 18.52 -35.70 14.37
CA HIS A 542 17.83 -36.97 14.66
C HIS A 542 16.34 -36.90 14.24
N PRO A 543 16.01 -37.30 13.00
CA PRO A 543 14.67 -37.11 12.43
C PRO A 543 13.58 -37.85 13.21
N LEU A 544 13.84 -39.07 13.70
CA LEU A 544 12.82 -39.83 14.42
C LEU A 544 12.49 -39.22 15.79
N ARG A 545 13.47 -38.62 16.48
CA ARG A 545 13.22 -37.87 17.73
C ARG A 545 12.36 -36.64 17.48
N ILE A 546 12.70 -35.86 16.46
CA ILE A 546 11.92 -34.68 16.05
C ILE A 546 10.49 -35.13 15.73
N ASP A 547 10.36 -36.15 14.89
CA ASP A 547 9.09 -36.62 14.38
C ASP A 547 8.14 -37.09 15.50
N VAL A 548 8.61 -38.00 16.36
CA VAL A 548 7.85 -38.51 17.51
C VAL A 548 7.46 -37.36 18.43
N PHE A 549 8.42 -36.51 18.81
CA PHE A 549 8.19 -35.45 19.78
C PHE A 549 7.20 -34.40 19.27
N VAL A 550 7.42 -33.89 18.06
CA VAL A 550 6.57 -32.85 17.45
C VAL A 550 5.18 -33.38 17.16
N SER A 551 5.04 -34.61 16.66
CA SER A 551 3.74 -35.25 16.42
C SER A 551 2.93 -35.36 17.72
N VAL A 552 3.54 -35.86 18.79
CA VAL A 552 2.86 -36.00 20.10
C VAL A 552 2.49 -34.63 20.68
N LEU A 553 3.41 -33.67 20.62
CA LEU A 553 3.21 -32.33 21.16
C LEU A 553 2.03 -31.62 20.48
N LEU A 554 1.97 -31.68 19.15
CA LEU A 554 0.90 -31.07 18.35
C LEU A 554 -0.43 -31.81 18.52
N HIS A 555 -0.42 -33.14 18.60
CA HIS A 555 -1.60 -33.93 18.91
C HIS A 555 -2.23 -33.55 20.25
N LEU A 556 -1.42 -33.45 21.32
CA LEU A 556 -1.91 -33.02 22.64
C LEU A 556 -2.33 -31.54 22.68
N GLY A 557 -1.77 -30.72 21.78
CA GLY A 557 -2.08 -29.31 21.61
C GLY A 557 -3.20 -29.00 20.62
N ASN A 558 -3.91 -29.99 20.07
CA ASN A 558 -4.79 -29.80 18.91
C ASN A 558 -6.14 -29.11 19.19
N LYS A 559 -6.49 -28.87 20.46
CA LYS A 559 -7.79 -28.33 20.85
C LYS A 559 -8.03 -26.89 20.41
N SER A 560 -6.99 -26.05 20.42
CA SER A 560 -7.04 -24.66 19.94
C SER A 560 -5.64 -24.09 19.74
N PHE A 561 -5.52 -22.97 19.02
CA PHE A 561 -4.24 -22.26 18.85
C PHE A 561 -3.54 -21.99 20.18
N SER A 562 -4.29 -21.59 21.22
CA SER A 562 -3.73 -21.34 22.55
C SER A 562 -3.13 -22.59 23.19
N HIS A 563 -3.73 -23.77 23.00
CA HIS A 563 -3.18 -25.02 23.51
C HIS A 563 -1.88 -25.38 22.78
N SER A 564 -1.86 -25.25 21.45
CA SER A 564 -0.64 -25.49 20.67
C SER A 564 0.48 -24.51 21.06
N PHE A 565 0.17 -23.23 21.26
CA PHE A 565 1.15 -22.23 21.68
C PHE A 565 1.67 -22.47 23.10
N ALA A 566 0.80 -22.88 24.03
CA ALA A 566 1.22 -23.23 25.38
C ALA A 566 2.11 -24.48 25.40
N ALA A 567 1.79 -25.47 24.55
CA ALA A 567 2.61 -26.67 24.38
C ALA A 567 4.01 -26.32 23.84
N ILE A 568 4.09 -25.52 22.77
CA ILE A 568 5.35 -25.01 22.20
C ILE A 568 6.15 -24.22 23.25
N ALA A 569 5.50 -23.35 24.03
CA ALA A 569 6.17 -22.56 25.05
C ALA A 569 6.71 -23.43 26.19
N LYS A 570 5.93 -24.40 26.68
CA LYS A 570 6.35 -25.30 27.77
C LYS A 570 7.57 -26.13 27.39
N PHE A 571 7.64 -26.58 26.14
CA PHE A 571 8.70 -27.46 25.65
C PHE A 571 9.67 -26.77 24.69
N HIS A 572 9.75 -25.44 24.75
CA HIS A 572 10.59 -24.61 23.87
C HIS A 572 12.05 -25.06 23.83
N HIS A 573 12.63 -25.37 25.00
CA HIS A 573 14.01 -25.82 25.10
C HIS A 573 14.28 -27.12 24.33
N ILE A 574 13.37 -28.11 24.42
CA ILE A 574 13.50 -29.38 23.67
C ILE A 574 13.39 -29.10 22.17
N LEU A 575 12.44 -28.27 21.75
CA LEU A 575 12.28 -27.91 20.33
C LEU A 575 13.55 -27.23 19.78
N LYS A 576 14.18 -26.34 20.56
CA LYS A 576 15.46 -25.72 20.18
C LYS A 576 16.62 -26.71 20.10
N LEU A 577 16.67 -27.70 20.99
CA LEU A 577 17.70 -28.74 20.96
C LEU A 577 17.50 -29.73 19.80
N LEU A 578 16.25 -30.05 19.47
CA LEU A 578 15.93 -30.98 18.38
C LEU A 578 16.03 -30.33 17.00
N ALA A 579 15.86 -29.00 16.91
CA ALA A 579 15.91 -28.21 15.69
C ALA A 579 17.04 -27.16 15.74
N ASP A 580 18.22 -27.58 16.20
CA ASP A 580 19.42 -26.74 16.28
C ASP A 580 20.08 -26.51 14.91
N THR A 581 19.94 -27.45 13.99
CA THR A 581 20.41 -27.39 12.59
C THR A 581 19.30 -26.99 11.61
N GLU A 582 19.66 -26.49 10.43
CA GLU A 582 18.69 -26.12 9.38
C GLU A 582 17.90 -27.37 8.91
N GLU A 583 18.56 -28.52 8.78
CA GLU A 583 17.90 -29.79 8.43
C GLU A 583 16.91 -30.24 9.51
N GLY A 584 17.27 -30.11 10.80
CA GLY A 584 16.37 -30.40 11.92
C GLY A 584 15.15 -29.47 11.93
N GLN A 585 15.33 -28.19 11.62
CA GLN A 585 14.24 -27.22 11.47
C GLN A 585 13.30 -27.58 10.32
N ILE A 586 13.84 -27.94 9.15
CA ILE A 586 13.05 -28.38 8.00
C ILE A 586 12.28 -29.67 8.33
N TRP A 587 12.91 -30.61 9.05
CA TRP A 587 12.24 -31.84 9.48
C TRP A 587 11.09 -31.59 10.47
N LEU A 588 11.26 -30.63 11.38
CA LEU A 588 10.21 -30.17 12.27
C LEU A 588 9.02 -29.58 11.47
N LEU A 589 9.30 -28.75 10.46
CA LEU A 589 8.27 -28.17 9.60
C LEU A 589 7.53 -29.25 8.79
N ARG A 590 8.24 -30.26 8.28
CA ARG A 590 7.66 -31.44 7.62
C ARG A 590 6.74 -32.21 8.55
N THR A 591 7.20 -32.51 9.76
CA THR A 591 6.38 -33.22 10.77
C THR A 591 5.11 -32.43 11.10
N MET A 592 5.23 -31.11 11.25
CA MET A 592 4.08 -30.24 11.50
C MET A 592 3.09 -30.24 10.33
N TYR A 593 3.57 -30.26 9.09
CA TYR A 593 2.74 -30.39 7.90
C TYR A 593 1.97 -31.71 7.87
N GLU A 594 2.63 -32.84 8.14
CA GLU A 594 1.95 -34.14 8.21
C GLU A 594 0.77 -34.11 9.20
N VAL A 595 0.94 -33.44 10.34
CA VAL A 595 -0.12 -33.32 11.37
C VAL A 595 -1.24 -32.37 10.94
N TRP A 596 -0.96 -31.30 10.20
CA TRP A 596 -1.90 -30.18 9.98
C TRP A 596 -2.18 -29.82 8.53
N HIS A 597 -1.83 -30.66 7.55
CA HIS A 597 -1.99 -30.36 6.12
C HIS A 597 -3.44 -29.99 5.73
N THR A 598 -4.46 -30.57 6.39
CA THR A 598 -5.88 -30.22 6.16
C THR A 598 -6.31 -28.91 6.84
N HIS A 599 -5.50 -28.36 7.74
CA HIS A 599 -5.80 -27.13 8.49
C HIS A 599 -4.78 -26.02 8.18
N GLN A 600 -4.90 -25.43 6.99
CA GLN A 600 -3.99 -24.39 6.51
C GLN A 600 -3.84 -23.18 7.44
N GLN A 601 -4.90 -22.73 8.12
CA GLN A 601 -4.80 -21.62 9.08
C GLN A 601 -3.93 -22.00 10.29
N MET A 602 -3.98 -23.25 10.77
CA MET A 602 -3.11 -23.74 11.83
C MET A 602 -1.65 -23.71 11.39
N MET A 603 -1.36 -24.13 10.15
CA MET A 603 -0.01 -24.07 9.57
C MET A 603 0.55 -22.64 9.59
N VAL A 604 -0.23 -21.66 9.12
CA VAL A 604 0.17 -20.25 9.11
C VAL A 604 0.52 -19.75 10.52
N VAL A 605 -0.32 -20.03 11.52
CA VAL A 605 -0.11 -19.52 12.88
C VAL A 605 0.99 -20.26 13.65
N LEU A 606 1.19 -21.56 13.41
CA LEU A 606 2.27 -22.32 14.03
C LEU A 606 3.63 -21.86 13.48
N ILE A 607 3.77 -21.68 12.18
CA ILE A 607 5.02 -21.15 11.60
C ILE A 607 5.30 -19.73 12.10
N ASP A 608 4.28 -18.88 12.16
CA ASP A 608 4.39 -17.55 12.78
C ASP A 608 4.94 -17.64 14.21
N LYS A 609 4.44 -18.59 15.01
CA LYS A 609 4.86 -18.82 16.39
C LYS A 609 6.30 -19.35 16.45
N LEU A 610 6.65 -20.36 15.65
CA LEU A 610 7.98 -20.96 15.60
C LEU A 610 9.07 -19.93 15.26
N LEU A 611 8.80 -19.05 14.29
CA LEU A 611 9.68 -17.92 13.94
C LEU A 611 9.81 -16.93 15.11
N LYS A 612 8.70 -16.53 15.75
CA LYS A 612 8.71 -15.60 16.89
C LYS A 612 9.48 -16.13 18.09
N THR A 613 9.46 -17.45 18.31
CA THR A 613 10.19 -18.11 19.39
C THR A 613 11.58 -18.59 18.95
N GLN A 614 12.03 -18.22 17.74
CA GLN A 614 13.33 -18.58 17.18
C GLN A 614 13.60 -20.10 17.17
N ILE A 615 12.54 -20.92 17.08
CA ILE A 615 12.68 -22.37 16.94
C ILE A 615 13.12 -22.71 15.52
N VAL A 616 12.59 -21.97 14.54
CA VAL A 616 13.01 -22.06 13.14
C VAL A 616 13.46 -20.69 12.65
N GLU A 617 14.39 -20.69 11.71
CA GLU A 617 14.87 -19.50 11.02
C GLU A 617 14.08 -19.22 9.74
N PRO A 618 14.04 -17.95 9.27
CA PRO A 618 13.39 -17.61 8.01
C PRO A 618 13.89 -18.41 6.79
N SER A 619 15.19 -18.73 6.72
CA SER A 619 15.76 -19.51 5.62
C SER A 619 15.25 -20.95 5.59
N ALA A 620 15.14 -21.59 6.75
CA ALA A 620 14.59 -22.94 6.87
C ALA A 620 13.13 -22.99 6.41
N VAL A 621 12.33 -21.99 6.76
CA VAL A 621 10.95 -21.86 6.28
C VAL A 621 10.91 -21.68 4.76
N ALA A 622 11.74 -20.78 4.19
CA ALA A 622 11.80 -20.59 2.75
C ALA A 622 12.20 -21.89 2.03
N ASN A 623 13.27 -22.55 2.45
CA ASN A 623 13.73 -23.82 1.88
C ASN A 623 12.65 -24.93 1.97
N TRP A 624 11.93 -25.01 3.08
CA TRP A 624 10.83 -25.96 3.24
C TRP A 624 9.66 -25.66 2.30
N LEU A 625 9.26 -24.40 2.11
CA LEU A 625 8.16 -24.05 1.19
C LEU A 625 8.47 -24.42 -0.28
N PHE A 626 9.75 -24.43 -0.67
CA PHE A 626 10.21 -24.85 -2.00
C PHE A 626 10.57 -26.35 -2.09
N SER A 627 10.34 -27.13 -1.02
CA SER A 627 10.71 -28.54 -1.00
C SER A 627 9.78 -29.38 -1.88
N SER A 628 10.23 -30.59 -2.22
CA SER A 628 9.44 -31.57 -2.98
C SER A 628 8.11 -31.92 -2.30
N GLU A 629 8.07 -31.93 -0.96
CA GLU A 629 6.85 -32.24 -0.21
C GLU A 629 5.78 -31.15 -0.36
N MET A 630 6.20 -29.91 -0.59
CA MET A 630 5.30 -28.75 -0.73
C MET A 630 4.87 -28.48 -2.17
N GLN A 631 5.43 -29.19 -3.15
CA GLN A 631 5.10 -29.03 -4.58
C GLN A 631 3.58 -29.10 -4.87
N PRO A 632 2.80 -30.05 -4.34
CA PRO A 632 1.35 -30.11 -4.59
C PRO A 632 0.56 -28.93 -3.99
N GLU A 633 1.14 -28.28 -2.99
CA GLU A 633 0.53 -27.17 -2.25
C GLU A 633 0.98 -25.80 -2.77
N PHE A 634 2.00 -25.77 -3.63
CA PHE A 634 2.78 -24.57 -3.93
C PHE A 634 1.96 -23.44 -4.56
N THR A 635 0.88 -23.75 -5.28
CA THR A 635 -0.01 -22.73 -5.88
C THR A 635 -1.10 -22.23 -4.92
N LYS A 636 -1.27 -22.84 -3.74
CA LYS A 636 -2.30 -22.44 -2.75
C LYS A 636 -1.88 -21.20 -1.97
N PHE A 637 -2.85 -20.37 -1.57
CA PHE A 637 -2.54 -19.04 -1.04
C PHE A 637 -1.84 -19.06 0.31
N TYR A 638 -2.11 -20.07 1.15
CA TYR A 638 -1.51 -20.14 2.48
C TYR A 638 0.02 -20.31 2.46
N VAL A 639 0.58 -20.94 1.42
CA VAL A 639 2.04 -21.06 1.22
C VAL A 639 2.68 -19.68 1.10
N TRP A 640 2.06 -18.81 0.31
CA TRP A 640 2.53 -17.45 0.09
C TRP A 640 2.19 -16.52 1.26
N GLU A 641 1.07 -16.75 1.95
CA GLU A 641 0.76 -16.11 3.24
C GLU A 641 1.90 -16.36 4.25
N ILE A 642 2.42 -17.59 4.32
CA ILE A 642 3.59 -17.94 5.14
C ILE A 642 4.85 -17.24 4.63
N MET A 643 5.13 -17.28 3.33
CA MET A 643 6.33 -16.66 2.73
C MET A 643 6.37 -15.15 3.02
N HIS A 644 5.31 -14.41 2.69
CA HIS A 644 5.24 -12.96 2.91
C HIS A 644 5.25 -12.60 4.41
N SER A 645 4.60 -13.40 5.27
CA SER A 645 4.68 -13.22 6.72
C SER A 645 6.10 -13.40 7.25
N THR A 646 6.83 -14.39 6.73
CA THR A 646 8.23 -14.69 7.08
C THR A 646 9.15 -13.51 6.70
N ILE A 647 9.05 -13.02 5.46
CA ILE A 647 9.81 -11.85 5.00
C ILE A 647 9.48 -10.63 5.87
N LYS A 648 8.19 -10.34 6.10
CA LYS A 648 7.75 -9.18 6.88
C LYS A 648 8.27 -9.20 8.31
N LYS A 649 8.36 -10.38 8.94
CA LYS A 649 8.95 -10.53 10.28
C LYS A 649 10.43 -10.21 10.28
N MET A 650 11.16 -10.76 9.30
CA MET A 650 12.58 -10.50 9.15
C MET A 650 12.85 -9.00 8.98
N SER A 651 12.06 -8.33 8.12
CA SER A 651 12.16 -6.89 7.90
C SER A 651 11.86 -6.09 9.16
N LYS A 652 10.76 -6.42 9.88
CA LYS A 652 10.43 -5.74 11.14
C LYS A 652 11.52 -5.91 12.20
N GLN A 653 12.22 -7.05 12.22
CA GLN A 653 13.33 -7.27 13.14
C GLN A 653 14.51 -6.36 12.78
N VAL A 654 14.87 -6.25 11.50
CA VAL A 654 15.92 -5.35 11.02
C VAL A 654 15.57 -3.89 11.32
N ASP A 655 14.35 -3.47 10.99
CA ASP A 655 13.90 -2.08 11.20
C ASP A 655 13.92 -1.72 12.68
N LYS A 656 13.48 -2.64 13.55
CA LYS A 656 13.54 -2.44 15.01
C LYS A 656 14.97 -2.30 15.50
N LEU A 657 15.89 -3.19 15.09
CA LEU A 657 17.28 -3.12 15.50
C LEU A 657 17.97 -1.84 14.99
N ALA A 658 17.61 -1.38 13.78
CA ALA A 658 18.13 -0.13 13.23
C ALA A 658 17.69 1.08 14.06
N MET A 659 16.39 1.13 14.40
CA MET A 659 15.84 2.18 15.25
C MET A 659 16.45 2.14 16.66
N ASP A 660 16.61 0.95 17.26
CA ASP A 660 17.24 0.80 18.58
C ASP A 660 18.70 1.32 18.58
N VAL A 661 19.45 1.12 17.48
CA VAL A 661 20.82 1.64 17.31
C VAL A 661 20.84 3.16 17.14
N GLU A 662 19.93 3.70 16.32
CA GLU A 662 19.82 5.15 16.09
C GLU A 662 19.45 5.88 17.38
N ASP A 663 18.45 5.40 18.11
CA ASP A 663 18.04 5.93 19.42
C ASP A 663 19.19 5.89 20.43
N ALA A 664 20.01 4.83 20.42
CA ALA A 664 21.15 4.70 21.31
C ALA A 664 22.26 5.71 20.98
N LYS A 665 22.54 5.93 19.68
CA LYS A 665 23.49 6.95 19.21
C LYS A 665 23.05 8.36 19.58
N ASP A 666 21.78 8.67 19.35
CA ASP A 666 21.22 9.99 19.66
C ASP A 666 21.29 10.29 21.16
N LYS A 667 21.02 9.31 22.02
CA LYS A 667 21.17 9.44 23.48
C LYS A 667 22.63 9.70 23.87
N LEU A 668 23.57 8.95 23.31
CA LEU A 668 24.99 9.14 23.59
C LEU A 668 25.49 10.52 23.12
N ASP A 669 25.10 10.95 21.92
CA ASP A 669 25.46 12.26 21.38
C ASP A 669 24.84 13.41 22.17
N ALA A 670 23.59 13.27 22.61
CA ALA A 670 22.95 14.23 23.49
C ALA A 670 23.66 14.33 24.85
N ALA A 671 24.06 13.21 25.44
CA ALA A 671 24.83 13.19 26.69
C ALA A 671 26.21 13.85 26.51
N LYS A 672 26.92 13.54 25.42
CA LYS A 672 28.21 14.19 25.06
C LYS A 672 28.06 15.70 24.90
N ARG A 673 26.98 16.18 24.27
CA ARG A 673 26.70 17.62 24.13
C ARG A 673 26.41 18.29 25.47
N ARG A 674 25.58 17.68 26.33
CA ARG A 674 25.30 18.20 27.69
C ARG A 674 26.58 18.31 28.53
N GLN A 675 27.42 17.29 28.47
CA GLN A 675 28.71 17.29 29.17
C GLN A 675 29.65 18.38 28.62
N ALA A 676 29.68 18.59 27.31
CA ALA A 676 30.45 19.67 26.68
C ALA A 676 29.95 21.07 27.08
N ASP A 677 28.64 21.22 27.32
CA ASP A 677 28.00 22.45 27.77
C ASP A 677 28.11 22.68 29.30
N GLY A 678 28.80 21.79 30.02
CA GLY A 678 29.01 21.90 31.48
C GLY A 678 27.75 21.66 32.32
N LEU A 679 26.74 20.98 31.74
CA LEU A 679 25.55 20.52 32.45
C LEU A 679 25.83 19.13 33.04
N ASP A 680 25.43 18.91 34.28
CA ASP A 680 25.49 17.57 34.89
C ASP A 680 24.60 16.61 34.11
N VAL A 681 25.16 15.45 33.75
CA VAL A 681 24.40 14.34 33.18
C VAL A 681 23.75 13.64 34.38
N ASP A 682 22.42 13.69 34.47
CA ASP A 682 21.69 12.98 35.53
C ASP A 682 22.02 11.47 35.46
N ASP A 683 22.42 10.87 36.59
CA ASP A 683 22.71 9.42 36.71
C ASP A 683 21.50 8.52 36.39
N ASP A 684 20.31 9.10 36.17
CA ASP A 684 19.04 8.42 35.86
C ASP A 684 18.76 8.35 34.35
N ASP A 685 19.56 9.03 33.51
CA ASP A 685 19.55 8.84 32.06
C ASP A 685 20.30 7.52 31.76
N ASP A 686 19.58 6.46 31.39
CA ASP A 686 20.12 5.16 30.97
C ASP A 686 20.91 5.30 29.65
N VAL A 687 22.07 5.99 29.70
CA VAL A 687 22.91 6.34 28.55
C VAL A 687 23.72 5.11 28.14
N PRO A 688 23.54 4.60 26.91
CA PRO A 688 24.27 3.44 26.43
C PRO A 688 25.77 3.78 26.24
N THR A 689 26.64 2.83 26.59
CA THR A 689 28.09 2.98 26.35
C THR A 689 28.43 2.74 24.87
N GLU A 690 29.59 3.23 24.42
CA GLU A 690 30.08 2.97 23.05
C GLU A 690 30.19 1.46 22.75
N GLU A 691 30.64 0.65 23.71
CA GLU A 691 30.71 -0.82 23.56
C GLU A 691 29.31 -1.46 23.44
N MET A 692 28.29 -0.90 24.12
CA MET A 692 26.91 -1.37 23.96
C MET A 692 26.38 -1.05 22.56
N ILE A 693 26.66 0.14 22.04
CA ILE A 693 26.27 0.53 20.67
C ILE A 693 26.96 -0.36 19.64
N GLU A 694 28.26 -0.63 19.79
CA GLU A 694 29.01 -1.53 18.89
C GLU A 694 28.38 -2.93 18.84
N ARG A 695 28.03 -3.52 20.01
CA ARG A 695 27.32 -4.81 20.06
C ARG A 695 25.92 -4.76 19.44
N MET A 696 25.24 -3.61 19.48
CA MET A 696 23.94 -3.44 18.83
C MET A 696 24.10 -3.33 17.31
N GLU A 697 25.14 -2.66 16.83
CA GLU A 697 25.50 -2.58 15.41
C GLU A 697 25.86 -3.95 14.84
N GLU A 698 26.67 -4.75 15.55
CA GLU A 698 26.98 -6.13 15.14
C GLU A 698 25.72 -6.99 14.98
N ARG A 699 24.76 -6.84 15.90
CA ARG A 699 23.45 -7.53 15.82
C ARG A 699 22.62 -7.06 14.65
N LEU A 700 22.62 -5.76 14.37
CA LEU A 700 21.93 -5.19 13.22
C LEU A 700 22.53 -5.70 11.91
N GLU A 701 23.86 -5.69 11.78
CA GLU A 701 24.55 -6.21 10.59
C GLU A 701 24.26 -7.70 10.38
N SER A 702 24.30 -8.51 11.45
CA SER A 702 23.92 -9.91 11.40
C SER A 702 22.48 -10.11 10.90
N ALA A 703 21.53 -9.32 11.41
CA ALA A 703 20.13 -9.37 10.96
C ALA A 703 19.97 -8.91 9.49
N GLN A 704 20.68 -7.87 9.06
CA GLN A 704 20.68 -7.42 7.66
C GLN A 704 21.25 -8.50 6.72
N ASN A 705 22.31 -9.19 7.14
CA ASN A 705 22.88 -10.31 6.40
C ASN A 705 21.90 -11.49 6.31
N GLN A 706 21.18 -11.80 7.38
CA GLN A 706 20.10 -12.81 7.36
C GLN A 706 18.96 -12.41 6.40
N GLN A 707 18.54 -11.14 6.40
CA GLN A 707 17.52 -10.63 5.48
C GLN A 707 17.98 -10.74 4.02
N LYS A 708 19.22 -10.34 3.73
CA LYS A 708 19.82 -10.49 2.39
C LYS A 708 19.85 -11.96 1.97
N ARG A 709 20.36 -12.85 2.84
CA ARG A 709 20.41 -14.30 2.58
C ARG A 709 19.03 -14.88 2.30
N LEU A 710 17.99 -14.45 3.03
CA LEU A 710 16.62 -14.89 2.80
C LEU A 710 16.14 -14.57 1.38
N PHE A 711 16.33 -13.33 0.91
CA PHE A 711 15.96 -12.96 -0.46
C PHE A 711 16.76 -13.74 -1.50
N LEU A 712 18.06 -13.92 -1.31
CA LEU A 712 18.90 -14.70 -2.22
C LEU A 712 18.40 -16.16 -2.33
N ILE A 713 18.06 -16.79 -1.21
CA ILE A 713 17.49 -18.14 -1.19
C ILE A 713 16.17 -18.17 -1.96
N ILE A 714 15.25 -17.24 -1.68
CA ILE A 714 13.94 -17.19 -2.35
C ILE A 714 14.12 -17.07 -3.87
N PHE A 715 14.92 -16.11 -4.33
CA PHE A 715 15.13 -15.91 -5.77
C PHE A 715 15.87 -17.07 -6.42
N GLN A 716 16.90 -17.64 -5.79
CA GLN A 716 17.60 -18.82 -6.30
C GLN A 716 16.64 -20.01 -6.44
N ARG A 717 15.75 -20.22 -5.48
CA ARG A 717 14.75 -21.31 -5.54
C ARG A 717 13.74 -21.08 -6.65
N PHE A 718 13.25 -19.86 -6.85
CA PHE A 718 12.39 -19.51 -7.98
C PHE A 718 13.07 -19.78 -9.32
N ILE A 719 14.29 -19.29 -9.50
CA ILE A 719 15.08 -19.50 -10.72
C ILE A 719 15.19 -21.01 -10.99
N MET A 720 15.57 -21.79 -9.99
CA MET A 720 15.73 -23.24 -10.12
C MET A 720 14.45 -23.94 -10.57
N ILE A 721 13.31 -23.69 -9.92
CA ILE A 721 12.05 -24.39 -10.26
C ILE A 721 11.45 -23.92 -11.60
N LEU A 722 11.63 -22.64 -11.96
CA LEU A 722 11.13 -22.11 -13.22
C LEU A 722 11.99 -22.61 -14.39
N THR A 723 13.31 -22.62 -14.23
CA THR A 723 14.23 -23.19 -15.23
C THR A 723 13.99 -24.69 -15.44
N ASP A 724 13.78 -25.46 -14.37
CA ASP A 724 13.45 -26.90 -14.47
C ASP A 724 12.13 -27.12 -15.24
N HIS A 725 11.11 -26.31 -14.95
CA HIS A 725 9.84 -26.37 -15.67
C HIS A 725 10.01 -26.05 -17.17
N LEU A 726 10.71 -24.95 -17.48
CA LEU A 726 10.94 -24.51 -18.86
C LEU A 726 11.72 -25.57 -19.66
N ALA A 727 12.80 -26.10 -19.08
CA ALA A 727 13.60 -27.15 -19.69
C ALA A 727 12.81 -28.45 -19.90
N ARG A 728 11.96 -28.83 -18.92
CA ARG A 728 11.07 -30.00 -19.07
C ARG A 728 10.09 -29.80 -20.22
N CYS A 729 9.39 -28.66 -20.25
CA CYS A 729 8.43 -28.34 -21.31
C CYS A 729 9.09 -28.32 -22.69
N GLU A 730 10.29 -27.74 -22.82
CA GLU A 730 11.08 -27.78 -24.05
C GLU A 730 11.42 -29.22 -24.45
N SER A 731 11.92 -30.03 -23.52
CA SER A 731 12.29 -31.43 -23.80
C SER A 731 11.10 -32.32 -24.20
N GLU A 732 9.91 -32.04 -23.64
CA GLU A 732 8.68 -32.79 -23.90
C GLU A 732 7.88 -32.24 -25.09
N GLY A 733 8.26 -31.06 -25.62
CA GLY A 733 7.55 -30.40 -26.71
C GLY A 733 6.15 -29.89 -26.32
N ILE A 734 5.96 -29.54 -25.04
CA ILE A 734 4.70 -29.05 -24.48
C ILE A 734 4.81 -27.55 -24.24
N ASP A 735 3.69 -26.83 -24.38
CA ASP A 735 3.63 -25.40 -24.05
C ASP A 735 4.01 -25.17 -22.57
N TYR A 736 4.96 -24.27 -22.34
CA TYR A 736 5.41 -23.89 -21.00
C TYR A 736 4.35 -23.07 -20.26
N ASN A 737 3.42 -22.44 -20.97
CA ASN A 737 2.41 -21.53 -20.40
C ASN A 737 1.25 -22.28 -19.72
N THR A 738 1.61 -23.21 -18.84
CA THR A 738 0.69 -24.02 -18.02
C THR A 738 0.05 -23.16 -16.91
N PRO A 739 -1.09 -23.58 -16.34
CA PRO A 739 -1.67 -22.91 -15.16
C PRO A 739 -0.65 -22.80 -14.01
N TRP A 740 0.11 -23.87 -13.75
CA TRP A 740 1.16 -23.86 -12.73
C TRP A 740 2.21 -22.78 -13.01
N TYR A 741 2.70 -22.68 -14.26
CA TYR A 741 3.70 -21.68 -14.62
C TYR A 741 3.20 -20.25 -14.37
N LYS A 742 1.96 -19.95 -14.79
CA LYS A 742 1.33 -18.64 -14.56
C LYS A 742 1.27 -18.29 -13.07
N TRP A 743 0.83 -19.22 -12.22
CA TRP A 743 0.85 -19.01 -10.78
C TRP A 743 2.27 -18.73 -10.29
N VAL A 744 3.24 -19.56 -10.65
CA VAL A 744 4.60 -19.46 -10.08
C VAL A 744 5.36 -18.23 -10.56
N ILE A 745 5.28 -17.87 -11.84
CA ILE A 745 5.97 -16.68 -12.38
C ILE A 745 5.38 -15.39 -11.79
N GLU A 746 4.06 -15.34 -11.57
CA GLU A 746 3.42 -14.19 -10.93
C GLU A 746 3.68 -14.13 -9.42
N ARG A 747 4.00 -15.27 -8.76
CA ARG A 747 4.50 -15.26 -7.37
C ARG A 747 5.91 -14.70 -7.27
N LEU A 748 6.78 -14.97 -8.24
CA LEU A 748 8.08 -14.30 -8.33
C LEU A 748 7.88 -12.79 -8.47
N GLN A 749 7.00 -12.36 -9.39
CA GLN A 749 6.65 -10.95 -9.56
C GLN A 749 6.08 -10.34 -8.28
N GLN A 750 5.19 -11.05 -7.56
CA GLN A 750 4.62 -10.60 -6.30
C GLN A 750 5.69 -10.35 -5.22
N ILE A 751 6.75 -11.16 -5.15
CA ILE A 751 7.86 -10.92 -4.20
C ILE A 751 8.57 -9.60 -4.53
N PHE A 752 8.85 -9.33 -5.80
CA PHE A 752 9.42 -8.05 -6.23
C PHE A 752 8.50 -6.87 -5.90
N LEU A 753 7.21 -6.99 -6.21
CA LEU A 753 6.24 -5.92 -6.00
C LEU A 753 5.99 -5.63 -4.52
N MET A 754 5.69 -6.64 -3.71
CA MET A 754 5.32 -6.43 -2.31
C MET A 754 6.49 -5.96 -1.44
N HIS A 755 7.73 -6.29 -1.82
CA HIS A 755 8.93 -5.98 -1.04
C HIS A 755 9.92 -5.09 -1.79
N HIS A 756 9.45 -4.32 -2.77
CA HIS A 756 10.29 -3.56 -3.70
C HIS A 756 11.34 -2.67 -3.00
N GLU A 757 10.95 -1.91 -1.97
CA GLU A 757 11.87 -1.04 -1.20
C GLU A 757 13.07 -1.82 -0.62
N LEU A 758 12.85 -3.05 -0.17
CA LEU A 758 13.90 -3.90 0.40
C LEU A 758 14.75 -4.52 -0.70
N VAL A 759 14.11 -5.04 -1.74
CA VAL A 759 14.81 -5.71 -2.84
C VAL A 759 15.73 -4.75 -3.59
N TYR A 760 15.35 -3.47 -3.74
CA TYR A 760 16.22 -2.45 -4.33
C TYR A 760 17.56 -2.26 -3.60
N ARG A 761 17.63 -2.53 -2.28
CA ARG A 761 18.88 -2.45 -1.52
C ARG A 761 19.90 -3.52 -1.96
N TYR A 762 19.44 -4.57 -2.63
CA TYR A 762 20.27 -5.70 -3.05
C TYR A 762 20.38 -5.82 -4.57
N ILE A 763 19.88 -4.83 -5.33
CA ILE A 763 19.78 -4.90 -6.79
C ILE A 763 21.11 -5.25 -7.46
N SER A 764 22.22 -4.65 -7.03
CA SER A 764 23.56 -4.92 -7.57
C SER A 764 24.03 -6.36 -7.32
N THR A 765 23.67 -6.94 -6.16
CA THR A 765 23.97 -8.36 -5.87
C THR A 765 23.09 -9.26 -6.72
N LEU A 766 21.82 -8.90 -6.91
CA LEU A 766 20.87 -9.68 -7.71
C LEU A 766 21.27 -9.69 -9.19
N GLU A 767 21.66 -8.55 -9.76
CA GLU A 767 22.15 -8.43 -11.14
C GLU A 767 23.44 -9.22 -11.39
N SER A 768 24.36 -9.21 -10.43
CA SER A 768 25.68 -9.83 -10.61
C SER A 768 25.72 -11.32 -10.32
N LEU A 769 24.86 -11.83 -9.43
CA LEU A 769 24.94 -13.22 -8.94
C LEU A 769 23.75 -14.10 -9.30
N LEU A 770 22.55 -13.52 -9.49
CA LEU A 770 21.33 -14.29 -9.73
C LEU A 770 20.77 -14.00 -11.11
N PHE A 771 20.29 -12.79 -11.38
CA PHE A 771 19.61 -12.41 -12.63
C PHE A 771 20.60 -11.97 -13.71
N THR A 772 21.52 -12.88 -14.04
CA THR A 772 22.55 -12.71 -15.06
C THR A 772 22.01 -13.07 -16.46
N SER A 773 22.79 -12.80 -17.51
CA SER A 773 22.38 -13.00 -18.91
C SER A 773 22.17 -14.46 -19.33
N ASP A 774 22.61 -15.40 -18.51
CA ASP A 774 22.50 -16.85 -18.68
C ASP A 774 21.19 -17.45 -18.14
N ILE A 775 20.39 -16.67 -17.42
CA ILE A 775 19.04 -17.07 -17.02
C ILE A 775 18.09 -17.00 -18.21
N ASP A 776 17.11 -17.92 -18.25
CA ASP A 776 16.04 -17.91 -19.24
C ASP A 776 15.34 -16.54 -19.30
N PHE A 777 15.10 -16.08 -20.53
CA PHE A 777 14.54 -14.77 -20.81
C PHE A 777 13.24 -14.48 -20.03
N HIS A 778 12.35 -15.47 -19.86
CA HIS A 778 11.06 -15.23 -19.19
C HIS A 778 11.22 -14.90 -17.70
N ILE A 779 12.21 -15.50 -17.04
CA ILE A 779 12.51 -15.21 -15.63
C ILE A 779 13.19 -13.85 -15.52
N LEU A 780 14.14 -13.58 -16.42
CA LEU A 780 14.87 -12.33 -16.48
C LEU A 780 13.94 -11.13 -16.77
N GLU A 781 12.91 -11.33 -17.58
CA GLU A 781 11.90 -10.31 -17.88
C GLU A 781 11.19 -9.81 -16.62
N ILE A 782 10.84 -10.70 -15.68
CA ILE A 782 10.21 -10.29 -14.40
C ILE A 782 11.15 -9.39 -13.59
N PHE A 783 12.44 -9.69 -13.58
CA PHE A 783 13.43 -8.85 -12.91
C PHE A 783 13.60 -7.49 -13.61
N GLN A 784 13.62 -7.47 -14.95
CA GLN A 784 13.68 -6.22 -15.74
C GLN A 784 12.45 -5.35 -15.52
N GLN A 785 11.25 -5.94 -15.45
CA GLN A 785 10.01 -5.25 -15.09
C GLN A 785 10.11 -4.59 -13.71
N PHE A 786 10.69 -5.29 -12.72
CA PHE A 786 10.96 -4.73 -11.40
C PHE A 786 11.95 -3.57 -11.44
N CYS A 787 13.09 -3.72 -12.14
CA CYS A 787 14.05 -2.62 -12.28
C CYS A 787 13.41 -1.39 -12.95
N ALA A 788 12.51 -1.61 -13.91
CA ALA A 788 11.82 -0.56 -14.64
C ALA A 788 10.86 0.30 -13.79
N LEU A 789 10.55 -0.09 -12.54
CA LEU A 789 9.73 0.75 -11.66
C LEU A 789 10.48 1.97 -11.10
N ARG A 790 11.83 1.95 -11.12
CA ARG A 790 12.69 3.06 -10.68
C ARG A 790 13.67 3.57 -11.73
N SER A 791 13.70 2.93 -12.91
CA SER A 791 14.60 3.28 -14.01
C SER A 791 14.28 4.60 -14.66
#